data_AF-A0A3B8V0Q3-F1
#
_entry.id   AF-A0A3B8V0Q3-F1
#
_cell.length_a   1.000
_cell.length_b   1.000
_cell.length_c   1.000
_cell.angle_alpha   90.00
_cell.angle_beta   90.00
_cell.angle_gamma   90.00
#
_symmetry.space_group_name_H-M   'P 1'
#
loop_
_entity.id
_entity.type
_entity.pdbx_description
1 polymer ?
#
loop_
_entity_poly.entity_id
_entity_poly.type
_entity_poly.pdbx_seq_one_letter_code
_entity_poly.pdbx_strand_id
1 'polypeptide(L)'
;MGADEADLDGDGLLDLMVADMSATTHFKAKVNMGEMGGRQRKVLEEGWPRQAMRNMLYLDTGRGVYREAGFMAGLSSSDWTWAVKLADFDQDGRPDVFFTNGMSRNYTDSDVPFSGRQRYGRTQWDHFREQPPLEERNIAFRNTGDLRFTDVAEAWGLDKNGMSYSAAYGDLDGDGDPDLVVANLDDTVSLYRNDATGNWLKVRLRSDEANRHGAGALVRVITESGKTLVRRANPWTGWASTNDSDLHFGLGDDAVRGVEVVWPGGLVQQAGPFDANRTVTIERKTGGERAASVAVGRFQPAPDGIGPGFVHRENPFDDFKNQPLLPGKMSSFGPSMSWGDANADGRPDVHFGGAVGQAGELWINEGEGAFRLVAVPVLQEDAVCEDSDSIWFDADGDGDLDLLVASGSTEFAERDYRLLNRLYVNQGVGEDGRTPRFTRAPDAALAGLSFSTGTIAAADFDADGDVDLFLGSRSVPGRYPVTPASHLLLNEGRDGGIRFVDGTDAVASGLGRAGLVTGAEWADFDGDGRIDLAVATEWGPVRLWRNTGDRLVEATDTAGLGGERGWWYGLRSGDVDGDGDLDLIGLNAGLNTKYGVPDAGHPAVLFFGDMDDSGSEHLVEAKCKDDGMLPVRGRSCSSSAMPVIKRNFGTFRDFARADLPEIYSEERLDSALRLEADLLESGVWLNVSEPGRPAFEFRPFPRIAQVSPSYDATIRDFDGDGVADLFLAQNHDHREPETGLWRGGVGQVLLGQGDGTYLPMSPRESGILLRGDATNVESVDVDGDGRPDLVATQNDDRVRVFLDRDGVGD
;
A
#
# COMPACT_ATOMS: atom_id res chain seq x y z
N MET A 1 0.49 14.81 22.17
CA MET A 1 1.56 15.64 21.55
C MET A 1 0.94 16.36 20.37
N GLY A 2 1.72 17.10 19.57
CA GLY A 2 1.19 17.99 18.54
C GLY A 2 0.36 17.27 17.47
N ALA A 3 -0.78 17.84 17.14
CA ALA A 3 -1.57 17.52 15.96
C ALA A 3 -2.20 18.81 15.42
N ASP A 4 -2.43 18.84 14.12
CA ASP A 4 -3.05 19.96 13.42
C ASP A 4 -3.76 19.44 12.16
N GLU A 5 -4.67 20.23 11.59
CA GLU A 5 -5.44 19.86 10.40
C GLU A 5 -5.38 20.95 9.31
N ALA A 6 -5.22 20.52 8.05
CA ALA A 6 -5.26 21.38 6.87
C ALA A 6 -5.50 20.55 5.61
N ASP A 7 -5.86 21.19 4.52
CA ASP A 7 -6.00 20.58 3.18
C ASP A 7 -4.60 20.43 2.55
N LEU A 8 -3.98 19.27 2.68
CA LEU A 8 -2.57 19.04 2.33
C LEU A 8 -2.38 18.46 0.92
N ASP A 9 -3.39 17.79 0.37
CA ASP A 9 -3.41 17.33 -1.02
C ASP A 9 -4.20 18.24 -1.97
N GLY A 10 -4.94 19.22 -1.45
CA GLY A 10 -5.65 20.22 -2.24
C GLY A 10 -7.02 19.75 -2.75
N ASP A 11 -7.60 18.69 -2.18
CA ASP A 11 -8.88 18.12 -2.59
C ASP A 11 -10.10 18.82 -1.96
N GLY A 12 -9.86 19.80 -1.09
CA GLY A 12 -10.89 20.56 -0.39
C GLY A 12 -11.42 19.89 0.89
N LEU A 13 -10.74 18.86 1.39
CA LEU A 13 -10.96 18.23 2.67
C LEU A 13 -9.88 18.62 3.69
N LEU A 14 -10.04 18.18 4.94
CA LEU A 14 -9.11 18.51 6.00
C LEU A 14 -8.40 17.25 6.44
N ASP A 15 -7.11 17.19 6.15
CA ASP A 15 -6.22 16.12 6.53
C ASP A 15 -5.70 16.35 7.95
N LEU A 16 -5.38 15.27 8.64
CA LEU A 16 -4.90 15.29 10.02
C LEU A 16 -3.45 14.83 10.09
N MET A 17 -2.57 15.71 10.58
CA MET A 17 -1.18 15.37 10.87
C MET A 17 -1.01 15.10 12.37
N VAL A 18 -0.46 13.93 12.72
CA VAL A 18 -0.19 13.53 14.10
C VAL A 18 1.30 13.20 14.27
N ALA A 19 1.97 13.87 15.20
CA ALA A 19 3.38 13.60 15.49
C ALA A 19 3.56 12.48 16.53
N ASP A 20 4.46 11.54 16.23
CA ASP A 20 4.91 10.44 17.11
C ASP A 20 6.45 10.38 17.24
N MET A 21 7.15 11.43 16.77
CA MET A 21 8.55 11.69 17.10
C MET A 21 9.59 10.73 16.51
N SER A 22 9.29 10.12 15.37
CA SER A 22 10.28 9.31 14.67
C SER A 22 11.48 10.16 14.27
N ALA A 23 12.67 9.58 14.45
CA ALA A 23 13.93 10.28 14.26
C ALA A 23 14.26 10.51 12.78
N THR A 24 14.82 11.69 12.48
CA THR A 24 15.18 12.11 11.11
C THR A 24 16.49 11.53 10.60
N THR A 25 17.34 11.03 11.50
CA THR A 25 18.66 10.48 11.13
C THR A 25 18.78 9.01 11.53
N HIS A 26 19.60 8.26 10.78
CA HIS A 26 19.89 6.86 11.09
C HIS A 26 20.42 6.71 12.52
N PHE A 27 21.43 7.51 12.90
CA PHE A 27 22.05 7.40 14.21
C PHE A 27 21.02 7.59 15.35
N LYS A 28 20.20 8.65 15.28
CA LYS A 28 19.15 8.90 16.28
C LYS A 28 18.13 7.76 16.32
N ALA A 29 17.67 7.28 15.16
CA ALA A 29 16.72 6.17 15.06
C ALA A 29 17.27 4.91 15.73
N LYS A 30 18.55 4.58 15.53
CA LYS A 30 19.17 3.39 16.14
C LYS A 30 19.49 3.54 17.62
N VAL A 31 19.75 4.75 18.10
CA VAL A 31 20.05 5.02 19.53
C VAL A 31 18.78 5.09 20.38
N ASN A 32 17.70 5.67 19.87
CA ASN A 32 16.46 5.88 20.62
C ASN A 32 15.48 4.69 20.49
N MET A 33 15.73 3.76 19.58
CA MET A 33 14.94 2.54 19.44
C MET A 33 15.35 1.54 20.53
N GLY A 34 14.43 1.31 21.47
CA GLY A 34 14.64 0.47 22.65
C GLY A 34 14.52 -1.03 22.39
N GLU A 35 14.26 -1.78 23.47
CA GLU A 35 13.96 -3.20 23.38
C GLU A 35 12.50 -3.41 22.94
N MET A 36 12.32 -4.07 21.79
CA MET A 36 11.02 -4.23 21.12
C MET A 36 10.32 -5.56 21.45
N GLY A 37 10.75 -6.25 22.51
CA GLY A 37 10.18 -7.53 22.94
C GLY A 37 8.98 -7.42 23.89
N GLY A 38 8.22 -8.51 24.01
CA GLY A 38 7.22 -8.70 25.07
C GLY A 38 6.06 -7.70 25.02
N ARG A 39 5.96 -6.82 26.01
CA ARG A 39 4.81 -5.91 26.19
C ARG A 39 4.72 -4.86 25.08
N GLN A 40 5.85 -4.35 24.61
CA GLN A 40 5.92 -3.31 23.57
C GLN A 40 5.37 -3.84 22.25
N ARG A 41 5.84 -5.02 21.83
CA ARG A 41 5.31 -5.74 20.66
C ARG A 41 3.80 -5.96 20.75
N LYS A 42 3.32 -6.42 21.92
CA LYS A 42 1.89 -6.60 22.18
C LYS A 42 1.07 -5.32 22.02
N VAL A 43 1.60 -4.16 22.43
CA VAL A 43 0.91 -2.86 22.27
C VAL A 43 0.79 -2.47 20.79
N LEU A 44 1.82 -2.75 19.99
CA LEU A 44 1.81 -2.46 18.55
C LEU A 44 0.85 -3.39 17.79
N GLU A 45 0.84 -4.69 18.13
CA GLU A 45 0.05 -5.70 17.41
C GLU A 45 -1.44 -5.71 17.84
N GLU A 46 -1.71 -5.59 19.15
CA GLU A 46 -3.05 -5.77 19.74
C GLU A 46 -3.70 -4.46 20.22
N GLY A 47 -2.99 -3.32 20.20
CA GLY A 47 -3.52 -2.03 20.64
C GLY A 47 -4.73 -1.58 19.82
N TRP A 48 -5.71 -0.93 20.47
CA TRP A 48 -6.83 -0.28 19.78
C TRP A 48 -7.05 1.17 20.29
N PRO A 49 -6.92 2.19 19.40
CA PRO A 49 -6.38 2.09 18.04
C PRO A 49 -4.93 1.55 18.05
N ARG A 50 -4.51 0.89 16.96
CA ARG A 50 -3.12 0.41 16.80
C ARG A 50 -2.18 1.61 16.84
N GLN A 51 -1.09 1.48 17.59
CA GLN A 51 -0.06 2.52 17.68
C GLN A 51 0.95 2.34 16.53
N ALA A 52 1.45 3.45 16.00
CA ALA A 52 2.56 3.47 15.05
C ALA A 52 3.71 4.25 15.68
N MET A 53 4.95 3.82 15.43
CA MET A 53 6.16 4.48 15.96
C MET A 53 6.70 5.55 15.01
N ARG A 54 5.79 6.33 14.41
CA ARG A 54 6.08 7.34 13.40
C ARG A 54 4.96 8.36 13.32
N ASN A 55 5.28 9.54 12.79
CA ASN A 55 4.23 10.50 12.49
C ASN A 55 3.29 9.91 11.43
N MET A 56 2.02 10.25 11.54
CA MET A 56 0.97 9.76 10.65
C MET A 56 0.31 10.96 9.97
N LEU A 57 0.25 10.90 8.64
CA LEU A 57 -0.53 11.83 7.82
C LEU A 57 -1.81 11.11 7.40
N TYR A 58 -2.94 11.56 7.92
CA TYR A 58 -4.25 10.99 7.63
C TYR A 58 -4.99 11.87 6.63
N LEU A 59 -5.18 11.39 5.40
CA LEU A 59 -5.89 12.09 4.33
C LEU A 59 -7.39 11.77 4.38
N ASP A 60 -8.25 12.78 4.44
CA ASP A 60 -9.71 12.56 4.55
C ASP A 60 -10.27 12.05 3.22
N THR A 61 -11.04 10.96 3.25
CA THR A 61 -11.67 10.42 2.03
C THR A 61 -12.99 11.10 1.66
N GLY A 62 -13.49 11.99 2.53
CA GLY A 62 -14.80 12.61 2.39
C GLY A 62 -15.96 11.65 2.71
N ARG A 63 -15.66 10.44 3.20
CA ARG A 63 -16.62 9.37 3.53
C ARG A 63 -16.47 8.86 4.98
N GLY A 64 -15.87 9.66 5.85
CA GLY A 64 -15.77 9.37 7.29
C GLY A 64 -14.65 8.40 7.67
N VAL A 65 -13.69 8.19 6.76
CA VAL A 65 -12.47 7.39 7.00
C VAL A 65 -11.26 8.13 6.41
N TYR A 66 -10.06 7.77 6.85
CA TYR A 66 -8.81 8.38 6.38
C TYR A 66 -7.91 7.35 5.70
N ARG A 67 -7.10 7.82 4.73
CA ARG A 67 -5.91 7.13 4.20
C ARG A 67 -4.69 7.52 5.05
N GLU A 68 -3.73 6.63 5.23
CA GLU A 68 -2.45 6.97 5.87
C GLU A 68 -1.38 7.15 4.79
N ALA A 69 -0.62 8.25 4.81
CA ALA A 69 0.32 8.60 3.74
C ALA A 69 1.67 9.16 4.25
N GLY A 70 2.00 8.98 5.54
CA GLY A 70 3.11 9.68 6.19
C GLY A 70 4.49 9.36 5.61
N PHE A 71 4.77 8.10 5.22
CA PHE A 71 6.03 7.76 4.57
C PHE A 71 6.07 8.34 3.16
N MET A 72 4.99 8.12 2.40
CA MET A 72 4.89 8.58 1.01
C MET A 72 5.05 10.10 0.92
N ALA A 73 4.48 10.86 1.86
CA ALA A 73 4.60 12.31 1.93
C ALA A 73 5.97 12.81 2.40
N GLY A 74 6.83 11.94 2.96
CA GLY A 74 8.09 12.34 3.57
C GLY A 74 7.94 13.03 4.93
N LEU A 75 6.78 12.90 5.58
CA LEU A 75 6.45 13.54 6.86
C LEU A 75 6.47 12.58 8.06
N SER A 76 6.84 11.31 7.84
CA SER A 76 6.83 10.26 8.87
C SER A 76 7.77 10.51 10.06
N SER A 77 8.75 11.41 9.93
CA SER A 77 9.82 11.64 10.90
C SER A 77 10.02 13.13 11.16
N SER A 78 10.09 13.52 12.43
CA SER A 78 10.25 14.91 12.85
C SER A 78 11.06 15.09 14.14
N ASP A 79 11.78 14.06 14.60
CA ASP A 79 12.49 14.07 15.89
C ASP A 79 11.52 14.35 17.09
N TRP A 80 12.01 14.69 18.29
CA TRP A 80 11.14 14.82 19.48
C TRP A 80 10.25 16.07 19.44
N THR A 81 9.08 15.93 18.80
CA THR A 81 8.15 17.03 18.49
C THR A 81 7.10 17.35 19.57
N TRP A 82 6.94 18.65 19.88
CA TRP A 82 5.89 19.12 20.80
C TRP A 82 4.68 19.76 20.12
N ALA A 83 4.90 20.57 19.09
CA ALA A 83 3.85 21.23 18.32
C ALA A 83 4.03 20.95 16.82
N VAL A 84 2.90 20.78 16.14
CA VAL A 84 2.78 20.74 14.68
C VAL A 84 2.00 21.98 14.27
N LYS A 85 2.42 22.66 13.21
CA LYS A 85 1.71 23.81 12.64
C LYS A 85 1.53 23.63 11.15
N LEU A 86 0.28 23.70 10.72
CA LEU A 86 -0.09 23.69 9.32
C LEU A 86 -0.57 25.09 8.93
N ALA A 87 0.19 25.76 8.08
CA ALA A 87 -0.10 27.09 7.57
C ALA A 87 0.62 27.30 6.24
N ASP A 88 0.04 28.12 5.38
CA ASP A 88 0.65 28.51 4.11
C ASP A 88 1.62 29.66 4.38
N PHE A 89 2.90 29.32 4.59
CA PHE A 89 3.93 30.27 5.03
C PHE A 89 4.54 31.03 3.85
N ASP A 90 4.54 30.47 2.64
CA ASP A 90 5.07 31.13 1.45
C ASP A 90 4.01 31.81 0.57
N GLN A 91 2.74 31.74 1.00
CA GLN A 91 1.56 32.27 0.34
C GLN A 91 1.24 31.68 -1.04
N ASP A 92 1.67 30.45 -1.33
CA ASP A 92 1.43 29.81 -2.62
C ASP A 92 0.07 29.09 -2.74
N GLY A 93 -0.71 29.09 -1.65
CA GLY A 93 -2.03 28.46 -1.54
C GLY A 93 -1.99 27.09 -0.89
N ARG A 94 -0.81 26.46 -0.74
CA ARG A 94 -0.68 25.14 -0.11
C ARG A 94 -0.21 25.29 1.34
N PRO A 95 -0.84 24.60 2.31
CA PRO A 95 -0.32 24.57 3.67
C PRO A 95 1.03 23.85 3.75
N ASP A 96 1.99 24.49 4.38
CA ASP A 96 3.29 23.96 4.79
C ASP A 96 3.23 23.39 6.22
N VAL A 97 4.30 22.72 6.65
CA VAL A 97 4.38 22.04 7.94
C VAL A 97 5.55 22.55 8.77
N PHE A 98 5.32 22.92 10.03
CA PHE A 98 6.38 23.26 10.98
C PHE A 98 6.31 22.44 12.27
N PHE A 99 7.46 21.95 12.73
CA PHE A 99 7.64 21.12 13.91
C PHE A 99 8.61 21.76 14.92
N THR A 100 8.18 21.85 16.18
CA THR A 100 9.06 22.26 17.29
C THR A 100 9.67 21.05 18.00
N ASN A 101 10.99 21.02 18.17
CA ASN A 101 11.71 19.84 18.64
C ASN A 101 12.58 20.06 19.88
N GLY A 102 13.05 18.94 20.44
CA GLY A 102 13.98 18.88 21.56
C GLY A 102 13.32 18.52 22.88
N MET A 103 14.10 18.08 23.87
CA MET A 103 13.58 17.69 25.18
C MET A 103 14.52 18.05 26.32
N SER A 104 13.93 18.35 27.47
CA SER A 104 14.65 18.67 28.69
C SER A 104 15.72 17.63 29.02
N ARG A 105 15.48 16.34 28.80
CA ARG A 105 16.46 15.24 28.94
C ARG A 105 16.12 14.13 27.97
N ASN A 106 17.11 13.41 27.44
CA ASN A 106 16.85 12.26 26.57
C ASN A 106 16.31 11.05 27.35
N TYR A 107 14.98 10.95 27.50
CA TYR A 107 14.32 9.86 28.21
C TYR A 107 14.24 8.55 27.40
N THR A 108 14.58 8.60 26.12
CA THR A 108 14.52 7.48 25.17
C THR A 108 15.87 6.89 24.82
N ASP A 109 16.96 7.36 25.43
CA ASP A 109 18.31 6.85 25.18
C ASP A 109 18.43 5.37 25.62
N SER A 110 18.56 4.47 24.64
CA SER A 110 18.62 3.03 24.90
C SER A 110 19.89 2.59 25.64
N ASP A 111 20.96 3.39 25.66
CA ASP A 111 22.16 3.11 26.46
C ASP A 111 22.02 3.55 27.93
N VAL A 112 20.99 4.34 28.26
CA VAL A 112 20.67 4.79 29.62
C VAL A 112 19.28 4.27 30.02
N PRO A 113 19.10 2.95 30.15
CA PRO A 113 17.79 2.37 30.42
C PRO A 113 17.31 2.75 31.82
N PHE A 114 15.99 2.90 31.96
CA PHE A 114 15.31 3.07 33.25
C PHE A 114 14.30 1.94 33.50
N SER A 115 14.81 0.76 33.85
CA SER A 115 14.04 -0.47 34.01
C SER A 115 14.42 -1.29 35.25
N GLY A 116 13.55 -2.23 35.62
CA GLY A 116 13.79 -3.18 36.71
C GLY A 116 14.20 -2.52 38.03
N ARG A 117 15.33 -2.96 38.58
CA ARG A 117 15.84 -2.53 39.90
C ARG A 117 16.16 -1.03 39.97
N GLN A 118 16.40 -0.36 38.84
CA GLN A 118 16.69 1.07 38.82
C GLN A 118 15.50 1.94 39.26
N ARG A 119 14.27 1.40 39.18
CA ARG A 119 13.03 2.09 39.59
C ARG A 119 12.78 2.06 41.09
N TYR A 120 13.51 1.24 41.85
CA TYR A 120 13.27 1.09 43.29
C TYR A 120 13.63 2.38 44.05
N GLY A 121 12.61 3.09 44.52
CA GLY A 121 12.76 4.31 45.32
C GLY A 121 13.26 5.53 44.54
N ARG A 122 13.24 5.50 43.20
CA ARG A 122 13.67 6.62 42.33
C ARG A 122 12.61 6.93 41.29
N THR A 123 12.41 8.22 41.01
CA THR A 123 11.59 8.68 39.88
C THR A 123 12.39 8.65 38.57
N GLN A 124 11.70 8.73 37.43
CA GLN A 124 12.38 8.90 36.13
C GLN A 124 13.21 10.19 36.11
N TRP A 125 12.72 11.27 36.72
CA TRP A 125 13.49 12.51 36.85
C TRP A 125 14.79 12.31 37.63
N ASP A 126 14.76 11.61 38.78
CA ASP A 126 15.98 11.32 39.55
C ASP A 126 17.03 10.52 38.76
N HIS A 127 16.61 9.78 37.74
CA HIS A 127 17.49 9.02 36.86
C HIS A 127 18.14 9.89 35.78
N PHE A 128 17.35 10.73 35.11
CA PHE A 128 17.80 11.50 33.95
C PHE A 128 18.23 12.93 34.25
N ARG A 129 17.99 13.48 35.46
CA ARG A 129 18.27 14.89 35.76
C ARG A 129 19.72 15.33 35.50
N GLU A 130 20.67 14.40 35.63
CA GLU A 130 22.12 14.61 35.45
C GLU A 130 22.57 14.39 33.99
N GLN A 131 21.69 13.88 33.13
CA GLN A 131 21.93 13.81 31.69
C GLN A 131 21.84 15.21 31.08
N PRO A 132 22.54 15.47 29.96
CA PRO A 132 22.38 16.71 29.23
C PRO A 132 20.95 16.83 28.64
N PRO A 133 20.49 18.06 28.33
CA PRO A 133 19.32 18.24 27.49
C PRO A 133 19.55 17.63 26.11
N LEU A 134 18.46 17.21 25.46
CA LEU A 134 18.50 16.87 24.05
C LEU A 134 17.99 18.07 23.27
N GLU A 135 18.93 18.93 22.85
CA GLU A 135 18.63 19.99 21.90
C GLU A 135 18.48 19.37 20.51
N GLU A 136 17.45 19.80 19.78
CA GLU A 136 17.21 19.37 18.41
C GLU A 136 16.85 20.55 17.52
N ARG A 137 17.19 20.41 16.23
CA ARG A 137 16.78 21.30 15.15
C ARG A 137 15.26 21.22 14.99
N ASN A 138 14.59 22.37 14.99
CA ASN A 138 13.22 22.48 14.50
C ASN A 138 13.17 22.20 13.00
N ILE A 139 12.06 21.68 12.50
CA ILE A 139 11.94 21.23 11.11
C ILE A 139 10.76 21.96 10.46
N ALA A 140 10.94 22.39 9.21
CA ALA A 140 9.90 22.97 8.39
C ALA A 140 9.90 22.29 7.03
N PHE A 141 8.72 21.97 6.52
CA PHE A 141 8.52 21.38 5.19
C PHE A 141 7.63 22.27 4.34
N ARG A 142 8.09 22.57 3.14
CA ARG A 142 7.30 23.23 2.11
C ARG A 142 6.46 22.20 1.35
N ASN A 143 5.17 22.48 1.15
CA ASN A 143 4.30 21.65 0.31
C ASN A 143 4.49 21.99 -1.17
N THR A 144 5.06 21.06 -1.94
CA THR A 144 5.33 21.26 -3.37
C THR A 144 4.23 20.68 -4.28
N GLY A 145 3.13 20.21 -3.69
CA GLY A 145 2.00 19.60 -4.38
C GLY A 145 2.16 18.09 -4.58
N ASP A 146 1.07 17.42 -4.98
CA ASP A 146 1.01 15.97 -5.18
C ASP A 146 1.56 15.21 -3.96
N LEU A 147 1.18 15.66 -2.76
CA LEU A 147 1.63 15.14 -1.46
C LEU A 147 3.15 15.17 -1.25
N ARG A 148 3.93 15.95 -1.99
CA ARG A 148 5.40 16.06 -1.79
C ARG A 148 5.74 17.21 -0.86
N PHE A 149 6.67 16.93 0.06
CA PHE A 149 7.14 17.89 1.06
C PHE A 149 8.66 17.96 1.04
N THR A 150 9.20 19.17 1.04
CA THR A 150 10.65 19.43 1.00
C THR A 150 11.11 20.12 2.28
N ASP A 151 12.16 19.62 2.95
CA ASP A 151 12.75 20.30 4.12
C ASP A 151 13.31 21.67 3.68
N VAL A 152 12.76 22.72 4.28
CA VAL A 152 13.12 24.12 4.05
C VAL A 152 13.54 24.81 5.33
N ALA A 153 13.72 24.09 6.44
CA ALA A 153 13.91 24.71 7.74
C ALA A 153 15.15 25.62 7.79
N GLU A 154 16.25 25.21 7.15
CA GLU A 154 17.46 26.06 7.08
C GLU A 154 17.25 27.24 6.11
N ALA A 155 16.67 26.97 4.94
CA ALA A 155 16.41 27.98 3.92
C ALA A 155 15.48 29.11 4.42
N TRP A 156 14.55 28.80 5.32
CA TRP A 156 13.63 29.74 5.94
C TRP A 156 14.12 30.25 7.30
N GLY A 157 15.29 29.83 7.78
CA GLY A 157 15.82 30.22 9.08
C GLY A 157 15.01 29.72 10.28
N LEU A 158 14.22 28.66 10.08
CA LEU A 158 13.37 28.01 11.09
C LEU A 158 14.07 26.81 11.76
N ASP A 159 15.34 26.54 11.44
CA ASP A 159 16.13 25.39 11.87
C ASP A 159 16.79 25.53 13.25
N LYS A 160 16.31 26.44 14.10
CA LYS A 160 16.87 26.66 15.43
C LYS A 160 17.07 25.34 16.18
N ASN A 161 18.31 25.07 16.58
CA ASN A 161 18.66 23.95 17.45
C ASN A 161 18.46 24.35 18.92
N GLY A 162 17.59 23.64 19.62
CA GLY A 162 17.28 23.93 21.01
C GLY A 162 16.19 23.04 21.58
N MET A 163 15.49 23.54 22.60
CA MET A 163 14.35 22.85 23.20
C MET A 163 13.08 23.68 22.98
N SER A 164 12.45 23.51 21.84
CA SER A 164 11.26 24.25 21.41
C SER A 164 10.00 23.47 21.80
N TYR A 165 9.19 24.02 22.72
CA TYR A 165 8.07 23.29 23.32
C TYR A 165 6.69 23.66 22.75
N SER A 166 6.54 24.86 22.20
CA SER A 166 5.25 25.31 21.67
C SER A 166 5.48 26.36 20.60
N ALA A 167 4.57 26.43 19.63
CA ALA A 167 4.58 27.44 18.58
C ALA A 167 3.19 28.00 18.34
N ALA A 168 3.09 29.24 17.87
CA ALA A 168 1.86 29.84 17.37
C ALA A 168 2.18 30.69 16.15
N TYR A 169 1.29 30.72 15.16
CA TYR A 169 1.41 31.61 14.01
C TYR A 169 0.30 32.65 13.97
N GLY A 170 0.55 33.74 13.28
CA GLY A 170 -0.37 34.83 13.05
C GLY A 170 0.33 36.00 12.38
N ASP A 171 -0.43 36.88 11.74
CA ASP A 171 0.10 38.08 11.08
C ASP A 171 0.20 39.21 12.13
N LEU A 172 1.42 39.44 12.65
CA LEU A 172 1.68 40.24 13.86
C LEU A 172 1.91 41.72 13.55
N ASP A 173 2.46 42.06 12.40
CA ASP A 173 2.67 43.44 11.96
C ASP A 173 1.63 43.94 10.94
N GLY A 174 0.76 43.06 10.44
CA GLY A 174 -0.45 43.42 9.69
C GLY A 174 -0.23 43.54 8.18
N ASP A 175 0.85 42.99 7.63
CA ASP A 175 1.17 42.96 6.20
C ASP A 175 0.59 41.72 5.48
N GLY A 176 0.14 40.74 6.25
CA GLY A 176 -0.75 39.67 5.83
C GLY A 176 -0.12 38.32 5.59
N ASP A 177 1.18 38.16 5.83
CA ASP A 177 1.83 36.86 5.95
C ASP A 177 1.86 36.35 7.39
N PRO A 178 1.70 35.03 7.60
CA PRO A 178 1.73 34.47 8.95
C PRO A 178 3.16 34.48 9.50
N ASP A 179 3.41 35.28 10.52
CA ASP A 179 4.59 35.22 11.37
C ASP A 179 4.52 34.02 12.31
N LEU A 180 5.66 33.69 12.93
CA LEU A 180 5.78 32.56 13.85
C LEU A 180 6.41 32.95 15.19
N VAL A 181 5.79 32.51 16.28
CA VAL A 181 6.29 32.66 17.66
C VAL A 181 6.58 31.27 18.22
N VAL A 182 7.78 31.06 18.76
CA VAL A 182 8.20 29.77 19.33
C VAL A 182 8.71 29.96 20.76
N ALA A 183 8.10 29.25 21.71
CA ALA A 183 8.55 29.24 23.10
C ALA A 183 9.63 28.16 23.30
N ASN A 184 10.81 28.61 23.73
CA ASN A 184 11.97 27.77 23.98
C ASN A 184 12.14 27.56 25.49
N LEU A 185 12.34 26.31 25.91
CA LEU A 185 12.63 25.98 27.30
C LEU A 185 14.04 26.44 27.66
N ASP A 186 14.18 27.12 28.81
CA ASP A 186 15.44 27.67 29.33
C ASP A 186 16.18 28.63 28.36
N ASP A 187 15.46 29.19 27.40
CA ASP A 187 15.97 30.15 26.40
C ASP A 187 14.92 31.24 26.10
N THR A 188 15.34 32.27 25.37
CA THR A 188 14.51 33.35 24.86
C THR A 188 13.45 32.86 23.88
N VAL A 189 12.27 33.51 23.89
CA VAL A 189 11.22 33.28 22.88
C VAL A 189 11.73 33.71 21.51
N SER A 190 11.57 32.85 20.50
CA SER A 190 11.87 33.20 19.11
C SER A 190 10.66 33.85 18.46
N LEU A 191 10.90 34.95 17.76
CA LEU A 191 9.92 35.63 16.91
C LEU A 191 10.49 35.66 15.49
N TYR A 192 9.79 35.03 14.57
CA TYR A 192 10.13 35.01 13.15
C TYR A 192 9.14 35.90 12.43
N ARG A 193 9.66 36.98 11.83
CA ARG A 193 8.89 37.79 10.91
C ARG A 193 8.92 37.11 9.54
N ASN A 194 7.76 36.86 8.96
CA ASN A 194 7.68 36.38 7.59
C ASN A 194 7.91 37.57 6.63
N ASP A 195 8.39 37.30 5.42
CA ASP A 195 8.59 38.34 4.40
C ASP A 195 8.08 37.82 3.04
N ALA A 196 7.00 37.02 3.08
CA ALA A 196 6.41 36.43 1.89
C ALA A 196 5.73 37.50 1.04
N THR A 197 5.63 37.26 -0.29
CA THR A 197 5.18 38.30 -1.24
C THR A 197 4.01 37.87 -2.12
N GLY A 198 3.44 36.70 -1.87
CA GLY A 198 2.22 36.25 -2.55
C GLY A 198 1.05 37.18 -2.27
N ASN A 199 -0.02 37.00 -3.03
CA ASN A 199 -1.30 37.59 -2.67
C ASN A 199 -1.93 36.80 -1.54
N TRP A 200 -2.73 37.45 -0.70
CA TRP A 200 -3.41 36.80 0.42
C TRP A 200 -4.85 37.28 0.63
N LEU A 201 -5.61 36.52 1.40
CA LEU A 201 -6.88 36.94 1.98
C LEU A 201 -6.95 36.51 3.44
N LYS A 202 -7.26 37.44 4.34
CA LYS A 202 -7.51 37.14 5.76
C LYS A 202 -9.00 37.22 6.05
N VAL A 203 -9.61 36.12 6.47
CA VAL A 203 -11.05 36.03 6.74
C VAL A 203 -11.30 36.03 8.24
N ARG A 204 -11.96 37.09 8.72
CA ARG A 204 -12.41 37.24 10.11
C ARG A 204 -13.89 36.89 10.25
N LEU A 205 -14.20 35.88 11.05
CA LEU A 205 -15.58 35.49 11.33
C LEU A 205 -16.13 36.21 12.56
N ARG A 206 -17.39 36.67 12.47
CA ARG A 206 -18.12 37.30 13.59
C ARG A 206 -19.52 36.73 13.72
N SER A 207 -19.98 36.56 14.96
CA SER A 207 -21.33 36.10 15.28
C SER A 207 -21.82 36.74 16.58
N ASP A 208 -23.11 37.02 16.65
CA ASP A 208 -23.78 37.56 17.84
C ASP A 208 -24.14 36.47 18.88
N GLU A 209 -23.90 35.19 18.56
CA GLU A 209 -24.07 34.06 19.47
C GLU A 209 -22.85 33.84 20.39
N ALA A 210 -22.92 32.85 21.30
CA ALA A 210 -21.80 32.48 22.17
C ALA A 210 -20.52 32.17 21.38
N ASN A 211 -20.65 31.57 20.19
CA ASN A 211 -19.55 31.32 19.28
C ASN A 211 -19.17 32.56 18.45
N ARG A 212 -18.65 33.60 19.11
CA ARG A 212 -18.37 34.93 18.51
C ARG A 212 -17.34 34.93 17.39
N HIS A 213 -16.44 33.96 17.38
CA HIS A 213 -15.35 33.83 16.41
C HIS A 213 -15.63 32.75 15.36
N GLY A 214 -16.84 32.16 15.37
CA GLY A 214 -17.19 31.10 14.43
C GLY A 214 -16.35 29.83 14.58
N ALA A 215 -15.83 29.52 15.78
CA ALA A 215 -15.04 28.33 16.05
C ALA A 215 -15.74 27.07 15.50
N GLY A 216 -15.02 26.27 14.72
CA GLY A 216 -15.52 25.10 14.01
C GLY A 216 -16.16 25.39 12.64
N ALA A 217 -16.27 26.65 12.22
CA ALA A 217 -16.70 26.98 10.86
C ALA A 217 -15.66 26.53 9.83
N LEU A 218 -16.12 26.00 8.70
CA LEU A 218 -15.29 25.73 7.53
C LEU A 218 -15.40 26.93 6.59
N VAL A 219 -14.27 27.47 6.14
CA VAL A 219 -14.22 28.55 5.17
C VAL A 219 -13.54 28.04 3.91
N ARG A 220 -14.20 28.23 2.77
CA ARG A 220 -13.68 27.93 1.44
C ARG A 220 -13.49 29.21 0.66
N VAL A 221 -12.30 29.45 0.14
CA VAL A 221 -12.01 30.55 -0.78
C VAL A 221 -11.93 29.96 -2.18
N ILE A 222 -12.82 30.40 -3.07
CA ILE A 222 -12.80 30.04 -4.48
C ILE A 222 -12.05 31.13 -5.24
N THR A 223 -10.99 30.75 -5.94
CA THR A 223 -10.20 31.68 -6.76
C THR A 223 -10.78 31.84 -8.17
N GLU A 224 -10.35 32.87 -8.89
CA GLU A 224 -10.71 33.06 -10.32
C GLU A 224 -10.15 31.93 -11.21
N SER A 225 -9.00 31.34 -10.86
CA SER A 225 -8.45 30.16 -11.54
C SER A 225 -9.23 28.87 -11.28
N GLY A 226 -10.17 28.87 -10.33
CA GLY A 226 -10.98 27.70 -9.99
C GLY A 226 -10.45 26.86 -8.83
N LYS A 227 -9.35 27.26 -8.17
CA LYS A 227 -8.87 26.60 -6.94
C LYS A 227 -9.84 26.83 -5.80
N THR A 228 -9.99 25.84 -4.94
CA THR A 228 -10.74 25.95 -3.68
C THR A 228 -9.80 25.76 -2.52
N LEU A 229 -9.56 26.80 -1.73
CA LEU A 229 -8.70 26.74 -0.55
C LEU A 229 -9.56 26.59 0.69
N VAL A 230 -9.24 25.65 1.57
CA VAL A 230 -10.09 25.30 2.72
C VAL A 230 -9.35 25.49 4.05
N ARG A 231 -10.00 26.14 5.02
CA ARG A 231 -9.49 26.28 6.40
C ARG A 231 -10.63 26.11 7.40
N ARG A 232 -10.36 25.49 8.55
CA ARG A 232 -11.29 25.47 9.70
C ARG A 232 -10.92 26.56 10.69
N ALA A 233 -11.92 27.27 11.20
CA ALA A 233 -11.78 28.18 12.34
C ALA A 233 -11.46 27.41 13.64
N ASN A 234 -10.20 27.04 13.82
CA ASN A 234 -9.70 26.35 15.00
C ASN A 234 -8.28 26.85 15.36
N PRO A 235 -8.14 27.82 16.25
CA PRO A 235 -6.82 28.35 16.62
C PRO A 235 -6.07 27.47 17.64
N TRP A 236 -6.71 26.44 18.21
CA TRP A 236 -6.17 25.66 19.33
C TRP A 236 -5.42 24.41 18.85
N THR A 237 -4.33 24.62 18.14
CA THR A 237 -3.49 23.54 17.58
C THR A 237 -2.14 23.52 18.30
N GLY A 238 -1.49 22.36 18.38
CA GLY A 238 -0.20 22.21 19.06
C GLY A 238 -0.23 22.26 20.59
N TRP A 239 0.87 21.85 21.22
CA TRP A 239 1.00 21.81 22.68
C TRP A 239 1.08 23.22 23.28
N ALA A 240 0.18 23.52 24.23
CA ALA A 240 0.17 24.76 25.03
C ALA A 240 0.21 26.07 24.19
N SER A 241 -0.39 26.06 23.00
CA SER A 241 -0.39 27.17 22.05
C SER A 241 -1.78 27.56 21.55
N THR A 242 -1.90 28.76 20.99
CA THR A 242 -3.11 29.23 20.28
C THR A 242 -2.66 30.18 19.17
N ASN A 243 -3.06 29.90 17.93
CA ASN A 243 -2.77 30.71 16.74
C ASN A 243 -3.70 31.93 16.67
N ASP A 244 -3.48 32.82 15.69
CA ASP A 244 -4.48 33.83 15.33
C ASP A 244 -5.85 33.18 15.03
N SER A 245 -6.93 33.83 15.45
CA SER A 245 -8.30 33.36 15.21
C SER A 245 -8.82 33.70 13.81
N ASP A 246 -8.18 34.65 13.14
CA ASP A 246 -8.48 34.98 11.76
C ASP A 246 -7.84 33.95 10.83
N LEU A 247 -8.54 33.59 9.76
CA LEU A 247 -8.10 32.57 8.82
C LEU A 247 -7.28 33.19 7.70
N HIS A 248 -6.04 32.74 7.53
CA HIS A 248 -5.15 33.16 6.44
C HIS A 248 -5.23 32.19 5.24
N PHE A 249 -5.28 32.77 4.05
CA PHE A 249 -5.22 32.08 2.77
C PHE A 249 -4.19 32.77 1.88
N GLY A 250 -3.08 32.11 1.54
CA GLY A 250 -2.25 32.52 0.42
C GLY A 250 -2.95 32.21 -0.89
N LEU A 251 -2.74 33.06 -1.88
CA LEU A 251 -3.39 33.00 -3.19
C LEU A 251 -2.36 32.87 -4.31
N GLY A 252 -1.06 32.98 -4.02
CA GLY A 252 -0.02 33.15 -5.03
C GLY A 252 -0.32 34.38 -5.87
N ASP A 253 -0.55 34.19 -7.16
CA ASP A 253 -0.95 35.26 -8.09
C ASP A 253 -2.48 35.34 -8.32
N ASP A 254 -3.28 34.50 -7.67
CA ASP A 254 -4.73 34.42 -7.91
C ASP A 254 -5.54 35.55 -7.27
N ALA A 255 -6.75 35.75 -7.81
CA ALA A 255 -7.78 36.63 -7.26
C ALA A 255 -8.94 35.83 -6.66
N VAL A 256 -9.74 36.47 -5.79
CA VAL A 256 -10.83 35.82 -5.06
C VAL A 256 -12.17 36.01 -5.77
N ARG A 257 -12.72 34.91 -6.29
CA ARG A 257 -14.04 34.86 -6.91
C ARG A 257 -15.16 34.88 -5.88
N GLY A 258 -14.97 34.19 -4.75
CA GLY A 258 -15.98 34.09 -3.70
C GLY A 258 -15.47 33.38 -2.45
N VAL A 259 -16.20 33.55 -1.35
CA VAL A 259 -15.94 32.90 -0.07
C VAL A 259 -17.22 32.23 0.42
N GLU A 260 -17.13 30.93 0.67
CA GLU A 260 -18.18 30.16 1.32
C GLU A 260 -17.82 29.93 2.78
N VAL A 261 -18.77 30.18 3.69
CA VAL A 261 -18.64 29.87 5.11
C VAL A 261 -19.71 28.86 5.50
N VAL A 262 -19.28 27.68 5.93
CA VAL A 262 -20.14 26.66 6.56
C VAL A 262 -20.01 26.84 8.07
N TRP A 263 -21.01 27.47 8.68
CA TRP A 263 -21.04 27.71 10.13
C TRP A 263 -21.40 26.42 10.90
N PRO A 264 -20.98 26.30 12.18
CA PRO A 264 -21.46 25.24 13.05
C PRO A 264 -22.99 25.17 13.05
N GLY A 265 -23.53 23.96 12.87
CA GLY A 265 -24.96 23.74 12.66
C GLY A 265 -25.39 23.67 11.19
N GLY A 266 -24.45 23.79 10.25
CA GLY A 266 -24.64 23.49 8.83
C GLY A 266 -25.22 24.64 7.99
N LEU A 267 -25.29 25.85 8.54
CA LEU A 267 -25.68 27.05 7.81
C LEU A 267 -24.57 27.43 6.82
N VAL A 268 -24.89 27.46 5.54
CA VAL A 268 -23.98 27.90 4.48
C VAL A 268 -24.24 29.36 4.14
N GLN A 269 -23.18 30.15 4.06
CA GLN A 269 -23.22 31.56 3.72
C GLN A 269 -22.17 31.89 2.67
N GLN A 270 -22.62 32.41 1.53
CA GLN A 270 -21.75 32.96 0.49
C GLN A 270 -21.44 34.44 0.78
N ALA A 271 -20.21 34.85 0.45
CA ALA A 271 -19.71 36.21 0.54
C ALA A 271 -18.73 36.50 -0.61
N GLY A 272 -18.49 37.78 -0.89
CA GLY A 272 -17.61 38.22 -1.98
C GLY A 272 -18.35 38.59 -3.28
N PRO A 273 -17.62 38.78 -4.40
CA PRO A 273 -16.15 38.67 -4.55
C PRO A 273 -15.38 39.68 -3.68
N PHE A 274 -14.08 39.46 -3.47
CA PHE A 274 -13.20 40.34 -2.71
C PHE A 274 -11.91 40.60 -3.49
N ASP A 275 -11.33 41.80 -3.32
CA ASP A 275 -9.95 42.01 -3.76
C ASP A 275 -8.98 41.21 -2.88
N ALA A 276 -7.85 40.79 -3.43
CA ALA A 276 -6.75 40.22 -2.65
C ALA A 276 -6.06 41.27 -1.76
N ASN A 277 -5.13 40.81 -0.91
CA ASN A 277 -4.26 41.59 -0.02
C ASN A 277 -5.04 42.43 0.99
N ARG A 278 -6.03 41.82 1.63
CA ARG A 278 -6.88 42.48 2.62
C ARG A 278 -7.49 41.53 3.62
N THR A 279 -7.83 42.09 4.77
CA THR A 279 -8.67 41.46 5.77
C THR A 279 -10.15 41.76 5.51
N VAL A 280 -10.98 40.72 5.44
CA VAL A 280 -12.43 40.80 5.28
C VAL A 280 -13.13 40.27 6.53
N THR A 281 -14.22 40.92 6.95
CA THR A 281 -15.04 40.44 8.06
C THR A 281 -16.35 39.89 7.53
N ILE A 282 -16.65 38.64 7.87
CA ILE A 282 -17.90 37.97 7.52
C ILE A 282 -18.72 37.78 8.81
N GLU A 283 -19.81 38.53 8.91
CA GLU A 283 -20.78 38.41 9.98
C GLU A 283 -21.80 37.30 9.66
N ARG A 284 -22.04 36.41 10.62
CA ARG A 284 -23.04 35.34 10.49
C ARG A 284 -24.44 35.94 10.36
N LYS A 285 -25.14 35.59 9.29
CA LYS A 285 -26.53 36.00 9.06
C LYS A 285 -27.52 35.00 9.65
N THR A 286 -28.74 35.47 9.91
CA THR A 286 -29.88 34.59 10.26
C THR A 286 -30.61 34.20 8.98
N GLY A 287 -30.74 32.89 8.74
CA GLY A 287 -31.31 32.36 7.50
C GLY A 287 -30.26 32.18 6.40
N GLY A 288 -30.24 30.99 5.82
CA GLY A 288 -29.35 30.57 4.75
C GLY A 288 -29.61 29.10 4.42
N GLU A 289 -28.98 28.63 3.35
CA GLU A 289 -29.13 27.26 2.91
C GLU A 289 -28.40 26.33 3.87
N ARG A 290 -28.92 25.11 4.03
CA ARG A 290 -28.16 24.05 4.69
C ARG A 290 -27.24 23.41 3.67
N ALA A 291 -26.07 22.98 4.11
CA ALA A 291 -25.16 22.22 3.27
C ALA A 291 -25.92 21.08 2.58
N ALA A 292 -25.74 20.96 1.27
CA ALA A 292 -26.34 19.90 0.49
C ALA A 292 -25.90 18.52 1.03
N SER A 293 -26.75 17.51 0.84
CA SER A 293 -26.32 16.12 1.06
C SER A 293 -25.13 15.80 0.16
N VAL A 294 -24.18 15.02 0.68
CA VAL A 294 -23.06 14.51 -0.10
C VAL A 294 -23.60 13.77 -1.33
N ALA A 295 -23.06 14.05 -2.52
CA ALA A 295 -23.40 13.32 -3.73
C ALA A 295 -23.18 11.82 -3.51
N VAL A 296 -24.07 11.00 -4.07
CA VAL A 296 -23.86 9.55 -4.10
C VAL A 296 -22.73 9.29 -5.08
N GLY A 297 -21.74 8.50 -4.68
CA GLY A 297 -20.67 8.10 -5.59
C GLY A 297 -21.17 7.07 -6.59
N ARG A 298 -20.43 6.91 -7.70
CA ARG A 298 -20.76 6.00 -8.80
C ARG A 298 -21.11 4.59 -8.34
N PHE A 299 -20.23 4.01 -7.54
CA PHE A 299 -20.41 2.70 -6.97
C PHE A 299 -21.08 2.78 -5.60
N GLN A 300 -21.98 1.82 -5.35
CA GLN A 300 -22.66 1.68 -4.07
C GLN A 300 -22.41 0.28 -3.50
N PRO A 301 -22.11 0.15 -2.19
CA PRO A 301 -22.04 -1.17 -1.57
C PRO A 301 -23.35 -1.95 -1.83
N ALA A 302 -23.22 -3.20 -2.26
CA ALA A 302 -24.36 -4.05 -2.50
C ALA A 302 -25.20 -4.22 -1.21
N PRO A 303 -26.54 -4.20 -1.30
CA PRO A 303 -27.41 -4.55 -0.19
C PRO A 303 -27.16 -5.99 0.30
N ASP A 304 -27.53 -6.27 1.56
CA ASP A 304 -27.47 -7.64 2.09
C ASP A 304 -28.25 -8.62 1.20
N GLY A 305 -27.60 -9.71 0.81
CA GLY A 305 -28.18 -10.76 -0.05
C GLY A 305 -27.94 -10.59 -1.55
N ILE A 306 -27.27 -9.51 -1.97
CA ILE A 306 -26.77 -9.35 -3.34
C ILE A 306 -25.28 -9.70 -3.38
N GLY A 307 -24.90 -10.58 -4.31
CA GLY A 307 -23.56 -11.11 -4.47
C GLY A 307 -23.22 -12.25 -3.51
N PRO A 308 -22.01 -12.84 -3.63
CA PRO A 308 -21.56 -13.92 -2.77
C PRO A 308 -21.37 -13.46 -1.31
N GLY A 309 -21.71 -14.35 -0.37
CA GLY A 309 -21.65 -14.07 1.07
C GLY A 309 -20.39 -14.58 1.78
N PHE A 310 -19.28 -14.77 1.05
CA PHE A 310 -18.05 -15.39 1.57
C PHE A 310 -17.38 -14.52 2.65
N VAL A 311 -16.83 -15.18 3.67
CA VAL A 311 -16.02 -14.56 4.72
C VAL A 311 -14.75 -15.37 4.90
N HIS A 312 -13.62 -14.77 4.54
CA HIS A 312 -12.33 -15.36 4.79
C HIS A 312 -11.98 -15.27 6.28
N ARG A 313 -11.37 -16.31 6.83
CA ARG A 313 -10.94 -16.38 8.23
C ARG A 313 -9.52 -16.88 8.29
N GLU A 314 -8.62 -15.96 8.59
CA GLU A 314 -7.20 -16.27 8.67
C GLU A 314 -6.88 -17.06 9.95
N ASN A 315 -5.94 -17.99 9.87
CA ASN A 315 -5.47 -18.74 11.03
C ASN A 315 -4.30 -18.03 11.74
N PRO A 316 -4.25 -18.09 13.09
CA PRO A 316 -3.11 -17.52 13.81
C PRO A 316 -1.81 -18.30 13.57
N PHE A 317 -0.92 -17.77 12.72
CA PHE A 317 0.45 -18.25 12.53
C PHE A 317 1.50 -17.14 12.76
N ASP A 318 2.70 -17.54 13.19
CA ASP A 318 3.80 -16.64 13.55
C ASP A 318 5.09 -17.02 12.80
N ASP A 319 5.21 -16.58 11.54
CA ASP A 319 6.37 -16.78 10.67
C ASP A 319 7.68 -16.33 11.32
N PHE A 320 7.62 -15.30 12.17
CA PHE A 320 8.78 -14.72 12.84
C PHE A 320 9.43 -15.68 13.84
N LYS A 321 8.78 -16.79 14.21
CA LYS A 321 9.43 -17.88 14.97
C LYS A 321 10.43 -18.66 14.12
N ASN A 322 10.11 -18.84 12.84
CA ASN A 322 10.95 -19.58 11.90
C ASN A 322 12.06 -18.68 11.34
N GLN A 323 11.70 -17.44 10.96
CA GLN A 323 12.64 -16.45 10.45
C GLN A 323 12.42 -15.10 11.16
N PRO A 324 13.12 -14.83 12.28
CA PRO A 324 12.87 -13.66 13.14
C PRO A 324 13.03 -12.28 12.51
N LEU A 325 13.73 -12.20 11.38
CA LEU A 325 14.03 -10.96 10.67
C LEU A 325 13.25 -10.81 9.35
N LEU A 326 12.15 -11.56 9.18
CA LEU A 326 11.25 -11.39 8.04
C LEU A 326 10.72 -9.95 7.94
N PRO A 327 10.66 -9.36 6.74
CA PRO A 327 10.00 -8.05 6.53
C PRO A 327 8.48 -8.08 6.75
N GLY A 328 7.84 -9.22 6.47
CA GLY A 328 6.41 -9.48 6.64
C GLY A 328 6.15 -10.99 6.66
N LYS A 329 4.95 -11.39 7.08
CA LYS A 329 4.52 -12.78 7.04
C LYS A 329 4.39 -13.27 5.61
N MET A 330 4.60 -14.57 5.41
CA MET A 330 4.46 -15.24 4.12
C MET A 330 3.32 -16.26 4.12
N SER A 331 2.53 -16.31 5.20
CA SER A 331 1.44 -17.26 5.44
C SER A 331 0.04 -16.65 5.34
N SER A 332 -0.12 -15.42 4.83
CA SER A 332 -1.40 -14.68 4.90
C SER A 332 -1.63 -13.84 3.65
N PHE A 333 -1.62 -14.49 2.48
CA PHE A 333 -1.85 -13.85 1.16
C PHE A 333 -3.18 -14.22 0.52
N GLY A 334 -3.94 -15.17 1.08
CA GLY A 334 -5.29 -15.48 0.65
C GLY A 334 -6.32 -14.45 1.13
N PRO A 335 -7.60 -14.59 0.73
CA PRO A 335 -8.11 -15.65 -0.12
C PRO A 335 -7.83 -15.39 -1.60
N SER A 336 -7.77 -16.46 -2.39
CA SER A 336 -7.89 -16.41 -3.85
C SER A 336 -9.35 -16.29 -4.29
N MET A 337 -9.58 -15.81 -5.51
CA MET A 337 -10.90 -15.75 -6.15
C MET A 337 -10.77 -16.07 -7.64
N SER A 338 -11.67 -16.91 -8.17
CA SER A 338 -11.76 -17.17 -9.61
C SER A 338 -13.19 -17.37 -10.06
N TRP A 339 -13.50 -16.90 -11.26
CA TRP A 339 -14.82 -16.94 -11.86
C TRP A 339 -14.89 -17.93 -13.03
N GLY A 340 -15.97 -18.69 -13.11
CA GLY A 340 -16.19 -19.70 -14.15
C GLY A 340 -17.61 -20.21 -14.12
N ASP A 341 -18.17 -20.62 -15.25
CA ASP A 341 -19.52 -21.18 -15.35
C ASP A 341 -19.50 -22.69 -15.01
N ALA A 342 -19.55 -23.00 -13.72
CA ALA A 342 -19.35 -24.37 -13.23
C ALA A 342 -20.52 -25.31 -13.58
N ASN A 343 -21.71 -24.76 -13.87
CA ASN A 343 -22.91 -25.52 -14.18
C ASN A 343 -23.38 -25.39 -15.65
N ALA A 344 -22.61 -24.69 -16.48
CA ALA A 344 -22.87 -24.44 -17.91
C ALA A 344 -24.21 -23.75 -18.18
N ASP A 345 -24.64 -22.83 -17.32
CA ASP A 345 -25.91 -22.10 -17.47
C ASP A 345 -25.78 -20.69 -18.06
N GLY A 346 -24.56 -20.31 -18.44
CA GLY A 346 -24.20 -19.04 -19.07
C GLY A 346 -24.01 -17.89 -18.10
N ARG A 347 -24.12 -18.11 -16.78
CA ARG A 347 -23.79 -17.12 -15.75
C ARG A 347 -22.51 -17.53 -15.03
N PRO A 348 -21.57 -16.60 -14.82
CA PRO A 348 -20.33 -16.94 -14.12
C PRO A 348 -20.62 -17.19 -12.63
N ASP A 349 -20.15 -18.34 -12.16
CA ASP A 349 -20.07 -18.73 -10.75
C ASP A 349 -18.72 -18.30 -10.17
N VAL A 350 -18.56 -18.39 -8.85
CA VAL A 350 -17.31 -17.97 -8.19
C VAL A 350 -16.81 -18.99 -7.17
N HIS A 351 -15.52 -19.29 -7.25
CA HIS A 351 -14.78 -20.01 -6.22
C HIS A 351 -13.97 -19.02 -5.37
N PHE A 352 -14.00 -19.22 -4.05
CA PHE A 352 -13.13 -18.55 -3.09
C PHE A 352 -12.22 -19.55 -2.39
N GLY A 353 -10.92 -19.25 -2.36
CA GLY A 353 -9.95 -20.01 -1.58
C GLY A 353 -10.09 -19.79 -0.08
N GLY A 354 -9.84 -20.85 0.71
CA GLY A 354 -9.78 -20.78 2.16
C GLY A 354 -8.35 -20.79 2.72
N ALA A 355 -8.17 -20.16 3.88
CA ALA A 355 -6.95 -20.33 4.68
C ALA A 355 -6.90 -21.70 5.38
N VAL A 356 -5.77 -22.05 5.99
CA VAL A 356 -5.60 -23.33 6.71
C VAL A 356 -6.70 -23.53 7.77
N GLY A 357 -7.52 -24.54 7.56
CA GLY A 357 -8.66 -24.91 8.41
C GLY A 357 -10.01 -24.39 7.92
N GLN A 358 -10.04 -23.60 6.85
CA GLN A 358 -11.22 -23.17 6.12
C GLN A 358 -11.22 -23.82 4.73
N ALA A 359 -12.27 -24.56 4.39
CA ALA A 359 -12.42 -25.08 3.03
C ALA A 359 -12.69 -23.94 2.04
N GLY A 360 -12.18 -24.08 0.81
CA GLY A 360 -12.66 -23.30 -0.32
C GLY A 360 -14.17 -23.45 -0.52
N GLU A 361 -14.80 -22.39 -1.04
CA GLU A 361 -16.25 -22.30 -1.23
C GLU A 361 -16.61 -22.02 -2.69
N LEU A 362 -17.57 -22.78 -3.23
CA LEU A 362 -18.16 -22.56 -4.56
C LEU A 362 -19.56 -21.95 -4.42
N TRP A 363 -19.76 -20.79 -5.06
CA TRP A 363 -21.01 -20.05 -5.05
C TRP A 363 -21.61 -19.97 -6.45
N ILE A 364 -22.79 -20.56 -6.62
CA ILE A 364 -23.51 -20.59 -7.89
C ILE A 364 -24.33 -19.33 -8.06
N ASN A 365 -24.21 -18.69 -9.22
CA ASN A 365 -24.97 -17.52 -9.62
C ASN A 365 -26.39 -17.91 -10.06
N GLU A 366 -27.38 -17.62 -9.21
CA GLU A 366 -28.79 -17.92 -9.46
C GLU A 366 -29.50 -16.82 -10.27
N GLY A 367 -28.77 -15.76 -10.68
CA GLY A 367 -29.29 -14.59 -11.39
C GLY A 367 -29.85 -13.51 -10.45
N GLU A 368 -30.04 -12.31 -10.99
CA GLU A 368 -30.60 -11.13 -10.28
C GLU A 368 -29.88 -10.85 -8.94
N GLY A 369 -28.56 -11.01 -8.89
CA GLY A 369 -27.75 -10.79 -7.69
C GLY A 369 -27.76 -11.91 -6.67
N ALA A 370 -28.54 -12.98 -6.86
CA ALA A 370 -28.63 -14.08 -5.90
C ALA A 370 -27.50 -15.11 -6.10
N PHE A 371 -26.73 -15.39 -5.04
CA PHE A 371 -25.70 -16.43 -5.03
C PHE A 371 -26.01 -17.52 -4.00
N ARG A 372 -25.79 -18.78 -4.37
CA ARG A 372 -26.02 -19.94 -3.51
C ARG A 372 -24.73 -20.71 -3.30
N LEU A 373 -24.29 -20.81 -2.05
CA LEU A 373 -23.21 -21.70 -1.64
C LEU A 373 -23.57 -23.17 -1.92
N VAL A 374 -22.69 -23.88 -2.60
CA VAL A 374 -22.79 -25.32 -2.88
C VAL A 374 -21.81 -26.09 -2.01
N ALA A 375 -22.30 -27.18 -1.41
CA ALA A 375 -21.45 -28.10 -0.67
C ALA A 375 -20.69 -29.01 -1.65
N VAL A 376 -19.37 -28.80 -1.75
CA VAL A 376 -18.47 -29.65 -2.53
C VAL A 376 -17.60 -30.47 -1.55
N PRO A 377 -17.90 -31.78 -1.34
CA PRO A 377 -17.23 -32.58 -0.30
C PRO A 377 -15.70 -32.63 -0.44
N VAL A 378 -15.19 -32.67 -1.66
CA VAL A 378 -13.73 -32.73 -1.92
C VAL A 378 -13.00 -31.45 -1.50
N LEU A 379 -13.64 -30.27 -1.58
CA LEU A 379 -13.07 -29.02 -1.03
C LEU A 379 -13.00 -29.07 0.50
N GLN A 380 -13.99 -29.69 1.15
CA GLN A 380 -14.02 -29.85 2.61
C GLN A 380 -12.94 -30.81 3.13
N GLU A 381 -12.63 -31.85 2.36
CA GLU A 381 -11.54 -32.78 2.69
C GLU A 381 -10.17 -32.10 2.62
N ASP A 382 -10.01 -31.12 1.73
CA ASP A 382 -8.75 -30.40 1.51
C ASP A 382 -8.63 -29.11 2.34
N ALA A 383 -9.57 -28.81 3.24
CA ALA A 383 -9.57 -27.64 4.14
C ALA A 383 -8.33 -27.51 5.06
N VAL A 384 -7.45 -28.51 5.07
CA VAL A 384 -6.17 -28.50 5.80
C VAL A 384 -5.05 -27.81 5.03
N CYS A 385 -5.28 -27.45 3.77
CA CYS A 385 -4.36 -26.71 2.91
C CYS A 385 -4.67 -25.21 2.96
N GLU A 386 -3.73 -24.39 2.49
CA GLU A 386 -3.91 -22.95 2.24
C GLU A 386 -4.16 -22.77 0.75
N ASP A 387 -5.27 -22.16 0.35
CA ASP A 387 -5.61 -21.91 -1.06
C ASP A 387 -5.02 -20.56 -1.51
N SER A 388 -3.90 -20.60 -2.24
CA SER A 388 -3.16 -19.38 -2.62
C SER A 388 -3.59 -18.78 -3.97
N ASP A 389 -4.09 -19.59 -4.89
CA ASP A 389 -4.62 -19.17 -6.19
C ASP A 389 -5.61 -20.21 -6.73
N SER A 390 -6.44 -19.85 -7.71
CA SER A 390 -7.32 -20.80 -8.40
C SER A 390 -7.64 -20.37 -9.82
N ILE A 391 -7.88 -21.33 -10.72
CA ILE A 391 -8.27 -21.06 -12.11
C ILE A 391 -9.24 -22.12 -12.63
N TRP A 392 -10.10 -21.71 -13.57
CA TRP A 392 -11.03 -22.58 -14.28
C TRP A 392 -10.54 -22.86 -15.70
N PHE A 393 -10.53 -24.12 -16.13
CA PHE A 393 -10.23 -24.53 -17.49
C PHE A 393 -10.73 -25.96 -17.74
N ASP A 394 -10.83 -26.40 -18.98
CA ASP A 394 -11.20 -27.77 -19.35
C ASP A 394 -9.94 -28.65 -19.41
N ALA A 395 -9.73 -29.51 -18.41
CA ALA A 395 -8.49 -30.29 -18.28
C ALA A 395 -8.52 -31.61 -19.06
N ASP A 396 -9.70 -32.15 -19.36
CA ASP A 396 -9.86 -33.43 -20.06
C ASP A 396 -10.51 -33.33 -21.46
N GLY A 397 -10.89 -32.12 -21.87
CA GLY A 397 -11.41 -31.79 -23.18
C GLY A 397 -12.88 -32.16 -23.37
N ASP A 398 -13.65 -32.33 -22.30
CA ASP A 398 -15.06 -32.75 -22.36
C ASP A 398 -16.06 -31.57 -22.49
N GLY A 399 -15.55 -30.34 -22.35
CA GLY A 399 -16.28 -29.09 -22.51
C GLY A 399 -16.93 -28.54 -21.23
N ASP A 400 -16.79 -29.20 -20.07
CA ASP A 400 -17.09 -28.58 -18.78
C ASP A 400 -15.83 -27.97 -18.13
N LEU A 401 -16.01 -26.97 -17.27
CA LEU A 401 -14.89 -26.30 -16.60
C LEU A 401 -14.51 -27.05 -15.33
N ASP A 402 -13.25 -27.46 -15.27
CA ASP A 402 -12.58 -27.99 -14.09
C ASP A 402 -11.98 -26.87 -13.25
N LEU A 403 -11.78 -27.14 -11.96
CA LEU A 403 -11.20 -26.19 -11.01
C LEU A 403 -9.83 -26.67 -10.54
N LEU A 404 -8.79 -25.88 -10.83
CA LEU A 404 -7.48 -26.06 -10.22
C LEU A 404 -7.30 -25.07 -9.07
N VAL A 405 -6.93 -25.59 -7.90
CA VAL A 405 -6.60 -24.80 -6.71
C VAL A 405 -5.14 -25.01 -6.35
N ALA A 406 -4.39 -23.91 -6.31
CA ALA A 406 -3.00 -23.90 -5.86
C ALA A 406 -2.93 -23.95 -4.33
N SER A 407 -1.90 -24.63 -3.84
CA SER A 407 -1.57 -24.63 -2.42
C SER A 407 -0.30 -23.84 -2.15
N GLY A 408 -0.36 -22.85 -1.26
CA GLY A 408 0.78 -21.96 -1.01
C GLY A 408 0.82 -21.43 0.41
N SER A 409 1.81 -21.85 1.20
CA SER A 409 2.00 -21.38 2.57
C SER A 409 3.42 -21.64 3.07
N THR A 410 3.85 -20.88 4.08
CA THR A 410 5.09 -21.10 4.85
C THR A 410 4.85 -21.81 6.19
N GLU A 411 3.60 -22.20 6.48
CA GLU A 411 3.23 -22.91 7.71
C GLU A 411 3.69 -24.37 7.76
N PHE A 412 3.94 -24.94 6.59
CA PHE A 412 4.27 -26.35 6.42
C PHE A 412 5.75 -26.55 6.15
N ALA A 413 6.21 -27.80 6.27
CA ALA A 413 7.56 -28.15 5.87
C ALA A 413 7.68 -28.13 4.34
N GLU A 414 8.90 -27.97 3.83
CA GLU A 414 9.18 -28.16 2.40
C GLU A 414 8.68 -29.54 1.94
N ARG A 415 7.94 -29.59 0.82
CA ARG A 415 7.36 -30.80 0.22
C ARG A 415 6.29 -31.51 1.07
N ASP A 416 5.65 -30.81 2.00
CA ASP A 416 4.49 -31.33 2.73
C ASP A 416 3.31 -31.62 1.77
N TYR A 417 2.54 -32.68 2.02
CA TYR A 417 1.40 -33.03 1.15
C TYR A 417 0.33 -31.91 1.07
N ARG A 418 0.26 -31.03 2.08
CA ARG A 418 -0.62 -29.85 2.08
C ARG A 418 -0.18 -28.74 1.12
N LEU A 419 0.99 -28.88 0.51
CA LEU A 419 1.51 -28.01 -0.55
C LEU A 419 1.32 -28.64 -1.95
N LEU A 420 0.56 -29.74 -2.08
CA LEU A 420 0.17 -30.28 -3.37
C LEU A 420 -0.91 -29.38 -3.99
N ASN A 421 -0.74 -29.01 -5.26
CA ASN A 421 -1.81 -28.38 -6.03
C ASN A 421 -2.91 -29.41 -6.32
N ARG A 422 -4.18 -28.96 -6.37
CA ARG A 422 -5.36 -29.84 -6.36
C ARG A 422 -6.26 -29.54 -7.56
N LEU A 423 -6.44 -30.52 -8.43
CA LEU A 423 -7.37 -30.45 -9.55
C LEU A 423 -8.68 -31.16 -9.20
N TYR A 424 -9.78 -30.42 -9.31
CA TYR A 424 -11.14 -30.90 -9.12
C TYR A 424 -11.81 -31.00 -10.47
N VAL A 425 -12.00 -32.25 -10.92
CA VAL A 425 -12.60 -32.57 -12.22
C VAL A 425 -14.11 -32.47 -12.09
N ASN A 426 -14.73 -31.63 -12.89
CA ASN A 426 -16.17 -31.50 -12.98
C ASN A 426 -16.75 -32.77 -13.62
N GLN A 427 -17.96 -33.13 -13.21
CA GLN A 427 -18.63 -34.38 -13.61
C GLN A 427 -20.04 -34.04 -14.10
N GLY A 428 -20.19 -32.82 -14.62
CA GLY A 428 -21.45 -32.15 -14.86
C GLY A 428 -22.37 -32.02 -13.64
N VAL A 429 -23.62 -31.65 -13.94
CA VAL A 429 -24.63 -31.32 -12.93
C VAL A 429 -25.36 -32.53 -12.33
N GLY A 430 -25.84 -32.32 -11.10
CA GLY A 430 -26.76 -33.14 -10.31
C GLY A 430 -28.03 -33.60 -11.01
N GLU A 431 -28.81 -34.46 -10.34
CA GLU A 431 -30.21 -34.74 -10.74
C GLU A 431 -31.08 -33.47 -10.71
N ASP A 432 -30.67 -32.46 -9.94
CA ASP A 432 -31.32 -31.15 -9.89
C ASP A 432 -31.05 -30.29 -11.13
N GLY A 433 -30.09 -30.68 -11.98
CA GLY A 433 -29.68 -29.97 -13.18
C GLY A 433 -28.97 -28.63 -12.90
N ARG A 434 -28.54 -28.37 -11.66
CA ARG A 434 -28.02 -27.06 -11.24
C ARG A 434 -26.78 -27.12 -10.36
N THR A 435 -26.57 -28.23 -9.66
CA THR A 435 -25.45 -28.38 -8.73
C THR A 435 -24.32 -29.15 -9.40
N PRO A 436 -23.16 -28.53 -9.68
CA PRO A 436 -22.03 -29.24 -10.25
C PRO A 436 -21.48 -30.27 -9.25
N ARG A 437 -20.91 -31.36 -9.77
CA ARG A 437 -20.29 -32.40 -8.97
C ARG A 437 -18.82 -32.48 -9.33
N PHE A 438 -17.95 -32.44 -8.33
CA PHE A 438 -16.52 -32.55 -8.54
C PHE A 438 -15.96 -33.85 -7.97
N THR A 439 -14.94 -34.37 -8.64
CA THR A 439 -14.06 -35.41 -8.10
C THR A 439 -12.62 -34.90 -8.07
N ARG A 440 -11.87 -35.29 -7.04
CA ARG A 440 -10.46 -34.88 -6.94
C ARG A 440 -9.60 -35.78 -7.82
N ALA A 441 -8.85 -35.19 -8.74
CA ALA A 441 -7.87 -35.91 -9.54
C ALA A 441 -6.76 -36.50 -8.63
N PRO A 442 -6.13 -37.63 -9.00
CA PRO A 442 -4.97 -38.15 -8.29
C PRO A 442 -3.81 -37.14 -8.34
N ASP A 443 -3.00 -37.04 -7.29
CA ASP A 443 -1.87 -36.09 -7.25
C ASP A 443 -0.88 -36.29 -8.41
N ALA A 444 -0.74 -37.53 -8.89
CA ALA A 444 0.09 -37.88 -10.04
C ALA A 444 -0.39 -37.27 -11.36
N ALA A 445 -1.65 -36.82 -11.44
CA ALA A 445 -2.17 -36.09 -12.59
C ALA A 445 -1.47 -34.74 -12.78
N LEU A 446 -1.01 -34.10 -11.69
CA LEU A 446 -0.24 -32.85 -11.69
C LEU A 446 1.23 -33.10 -11.36
N ALA A 447 1.79 -34.20 -11.89
CA ALA A 447 3.17 -34.65 -11.65
C ALA A 447 3.58 -34.86 -10.16
N GLY A 448 2.63 -34.81 -9.21
CA GLY A 448 2.88 -34.99 -7.78
C GLY A 448 3.76 -33.90 -7.16
N LEU A 449 3.75 -32.69 -7.73
CA LEU A 449 4.60 -31.59 -7.26
C LEU A 449 4.03 -30.93 -6.00
N SER A 450 4.89 -30.79 -4.99
CA SER A 450 4.56 -30.18 -3.70
C SER A 450 5.54 -29.06 -3.37
N PHE A 451 5.05 -27.82 -3.42
CA PHE A 451 5.80 -26.59 -3.18
C PHE A 451 4.83 -25.43 -2.87
N SER A 452 5.34 -24.31 -2.37
CA SER A 452 4.48 -23.15 -2.08
C SER A 452 4.19 -22.38 -3.37
N THR A 453 3.06 -22.68 -4.00
CA THR A 453 2.59 -22.03 -5.23
C THR A 453 2.08 -20.63 -4.90
N GLY A 454 2.55 -19.63 -5.62
CA GLY A 454 2.11 -18.24 -5.50
C GLY A 454 1.04 -17.84 -6.51
N THR A 455 1.11 -18.39 -7.73
CA THR A 455 0.20 -18.05 -8.82
C THR A 455 0.08 -19.19 -9.84
N ILE A 456 -1.05 -19.26 -10.53
CA ILE A 456 -1.32 -20.17 -11.64
C ILE A 456 -1.65 -19.35 -12.89
N ALA A 457 -1.14 -19.77 -14.05
CA ALA A 457 -1.61 -19.27 -15.34
C ALA A 457 -1.79 -20.44 -16.32
N ALA A 458 -2.88 -20.47 -17.07
CA ALA A 458 -3.24 -21.57 -17.97
C ALA A 458 -3.38 -21.08 -19.41
N ALA A 459 -2.76 -21.77 -20.37
CA ALA A 459 -2.90 -21.49 -21.79
C ALA A 459 -2.39 -22.64 -22.67
N ASP A 460 -2.92 -22.77 -23.89
CA ASP A 460 -2.40 -23.65 -24.95
C ASP A 460 -1.19 -23.00 -25.63
N PHE A 461 0.01 -23.10 -25.02
CA PHE A 461 1.17 -22.34 -25.51
C PHE A 461 1.86 -23.00 -26.71
N ASP A 462 1.75 -24.32 -26.87
CA ASP A 462 2.33 -25.04 -28.00
C ASP A 462 1.36 -25.23 -29.18
N ALA A 463 0.12 -24.74 -29.03
CA ALA A 463 -0.93 -24.70 -30.04
C ALA A 463 -1.35 -26.10 -30.51
N ASP A 464 -1.32 -27.09 -29.63
CA ASP A 464 -1.74 -28.46 -29.93
C ASP A 464 -3.23 -28.73 -29.62
N GLY A 465 -3.89 -27.76 -28.96
CA GLY A 465 -5.32 -27.74 -28.67
C GLY A 465 -5.70 -28.17 -27.26
N ASP A 466 -4.74 -28.52 -26.40
CA ASP A 466 -4.96 -28.71 -24.97
C ASP A 466 -4.32 -27.59 -24.13
N VAL A 467 -4.81 -27.42 -22.89
CA VAL A 467 -4.39 -26.31 -22.02
C VAL A 467 -3.23 -26.75 -21.13
N ASP A 468 -2.11 -26.04 -21.22
CA ASP A 468 -0.94 -26.20 -20.36
C ASP A 468 -1.00 -25.30 -19.12
N LEU A 469 -0.17 -25.60 -18.12
CA LEU A 469 -0.18 -24.90 -16.83
C LEU A 469 1.19 -24.36 -16.44
N PHE A 470 1.28 -23.06 -16.20
CA PHE A 470 2.38 -22.47 -15.45
C PHE A 470 2.01 -22.35 -13.97
N LEU A 471 2.87 -22.91 -13.11
CA LEU A 471 2.78 -22.87 -11.65
C LEU A 471 3.97 -22.09 -11.10
N GLY A 472 3.74 -20.82 -10.77
CA GLY A 472 4.75 -19.94 -10.20
C GLY A 472 4.92 -20.17 -8.70
N SER A 473 6.14 -20.40 -8.23
CA SER A 473 6.40 -20.55 -6.79
C SER A 473 6.92 -19.25 -6.17
N ARG A 474 6.33 -18.88 -5.02
CA ARG A 474 6.64 -17.62 -4.34
C ARG A 474 7.76 -17.72 -3.30
N SER A 475 7.82 -18.83 -2.56
CA SER A 475 8.85 -18.99 -1.51
C SER A 475 9.11 -20.46 -1.16
N VAL A 476 10.30 -20.72 -0.61
CA VAL A 476 10.60 -22.00 0.07
C VAL A 476 10.22 -21.87 1.54
N PRO A 477 9.34 -22.75 2.09
CA PRO A 477 8.93 -22.66 3.49
C PRO A 477 10.12 -22.61 4.47
N GLY A 478 10.16 -21.57 5.29
CA GLY A 478 11.22 -21.32 6.27
C GLY A 478 12.57 -20.86 5.70
N ARG A 479 12.67 -20.62 4.39
CA ARG A 479 13.90 -20.18 3.72
C ARG A 479 13.67 -18.99 2.77
N TYR A 480 12.71 -18.12 3.04
CA TYR A 480 12.60 -16.86 2.30
C TYR A 480 13.92 -16.05 2.45
N PRO A 481 14.54 -15.55 1.37
CA PRO A 481 14.00 -15.36 0.02
C PRO A 481 14.68 -16.27 -1.02
N VAL A 482 15.05 -17.50 -0.65
CA VAL A 482 15.65 -18.46 -1.58
C VAL A 482 14.68 -18.71 -2.74
N THR A 483 15.16 -18.52 -3.98
CA THR A 483 14.40 -18.77 -5.21
C THR A 483 13.87 -20.20 -5.23
N PRO A 484 12.54 -20.40 -5.18
CA PRO A 484 11.94 -21.72 -5.31
C PRO A 484 11.90 -22.16 -6.79
N ALA A 485 11.55 -23.44 -7.00
CA ALA A 485 11.31 -23.97 -8.34
C ALA A 485 9.90 -23.58 -8.81
N SER A 486 9.79 -22.97 -10.00
CA SER A 486 8.52 -22.82 -10.73
C SER A 486 8.42 -23.89 -11.81
N HIS A 487 7.21 -24.19 -12.27
CA HIS A 487 6.97 -25.33 -13.16
C HIS A 487 6.05 -24.97 -14.32
N LEU A 488 6.40 -25.39 -15.53
CA LEU A 488 5.53 -25.42 -16.72
C LEU A 488 5.16 -26.87 -16.99
N LEU A 489 3.88 -27.19 -16.79
CA LEU A 489 3.32 -28.52 -16.96
C LEU A 489 2.64 -28.62 -18.32
N LEU A 490 3.11 -29.57 -19.12
CA LEU A 490 2.55 -29.90 -20.42
C LEU A 490 1.38 -30.85 -20.24
N ASN A 491 0.24 -30.56 -20.85
CA ASN A 491 -0.84 -31.52 -20.91
C ASN A 491 -0.49 -32.62 -21.93
N GLU A 492 -0.48 -33.87 -21.47
CA GLU A 492 -0.24 -35.05 -22.31
C GLU A 492 -1.43 -36.02 -22.19
N GLY A 493 -2.60 -35.46 -21.83
CA GLY A 493 -3.86 -36.19 -21.71
C GLY A 493 -4.25 -36.82 -23.03
N ARG A 494 -4.86 -38.02 -22.97
CA ARG A 494 -5.38 -38.71 -24.16
C ARG A 494 -6.68 -39.42 -23.83
N ASP A 495 -7.57 -39.46 -24.81
CA ASP A 495 -8.86 -40.16 -24.73
C ASP A 495 -9.69 -39.75 -23.48
N GLY A 496 -9.68 -38.46 -23.11
CA GLY A 496 -10.38 -37.92 -21.94
C GLY A 496 -9.70 -38.23 -20.59
N GLY A 497 -8.42 -38.63 -20.61
CA GLY A 497 -7.64 -38.83 -19.39
C GLY A 497 -6.74 -37.63 -19.11
N ILE A 498 -6.69 -37.19 -17.85
CA ILE A 498 -5.87 -36.06 -17.42
C ILE A 498 -4.46 -36.53 -17.06
N ARG A 499 -3.44 -35.93 -17.68
CA ARG A 499 -2.04 -36.19 -17.34
C ARG A 499 -1.15 -35.01 -17.70
N PHE A 500 -0.67 -34.31 -16.68
CA PHE A 500 0.33 -33.26 -16.82
C PHE A 500 1.75 -33.76 -16.55
N VAL A 501 2.70 -33.32 -17.35
CA VAL A 501 4.13 -33.64 -17.23
C VAL A 501 4.95 -32.37 -17.10
N ASP A 502 5.86 -32.33 -16.14
CA ASP A 502 6.77 -31.20 -15.97
C ASP A 502 7.73 -31.10 -17.17
N GLY A 503 7.48 -30.12 -18.04
CA GLY A 503 8.25 -29.81 -19.24
C GLY A 503 9.23 -28.66 -19.05
N THR A 504 9.30 -28.06 -17.86
CA THR A 504 9.96 -26.76 -17.60
C THR A 504 11.35 -26.65 -18.23
N ASP A 505 12.28 -27.55 -17.90
CA ASP A 505 13.65 -27.46 -18.43
C ASP A 505 13.75 -27.82 -19.92
N ALA A 506 12.80 -28.61 -20.43
CA ALA A 506 12.79 -29.07 -21.81
C ALA A 506 12.32 -27.98 -22.77
N VAL A 507 11.27 -27.24 -22.40
CA VAL A 507 10.65 -26.22 -23.26
C VAL A 507 10.91 -24.78 -22.80
N ALA A 508 11.33 -24.53 -21.55
CA ALA A 508 11.50 -23.19 -20.99
C ALA A 508 12.73 -23.13 -20.07
N SER A 509 13.92 -23.39 -20.64
CA SER A 509 15.16 -23.49 -19.85
C SER A 509 15.43 -22.24 -19.04
N GLY A 510 15.47 -22.37 -17.71
CA GLY A 510 15.68 -21.27 -16.77
C GLY A 510 14.39 -20.76 -16.10
N LEU A 511 13.21 -21.06 -16.65
CA LEU A 511 11.91 -20.62 -16.10
C LEU A 511 11.69 -21.12 -14.67
N GLY A 512 12.14 -22.33 -14.38
CA GLY A 512 12.08 -22.88 -13.03
C GLY A 512 12.91 -22.11 -11.99
N ARG A 513 13.73 -21.13 -12.39
CA ARG A 513 14.50 -20.25 -11.51
C ARG A 513 14.21 -18.76 -11.78
N ALA A 514 12.99 -18.45 -12.22
CA ALA A 514 12.56 -17.08 -12.53
C ALA A 514 12.68 -16.11 -11.34
N GLY A 515 12.49 -16.58 -10.10
CA GLY A 515 12.55 -15.73 -8.91
C GLY A 515 11.49 -16.11 -7.88
N LEU A 516 11.12 -15.16 -7.03
CA LEU A 516 9.98 -15.28 -6.12
C LEU A 516 8.71 -14.88 -6.89
N VAL A 517 8.06 -15.83 -7.56
CA VAL A 517 6.98 -15.52 -8.51
C VAL A 517 5.69 -15.13 -7.78
N THR A 518 5.07 -14.02 -8.19
CA THR A 518 3.87 -13.45 -7.57
C THR A 518 2.70 -13.22 -8.54
N GLY A 519 2.96 -13.19 -9.85
CA GLY A 519 1.91 -13.10 -10.87
C GLY A 519 2.42 -13.59 -12.22
N ALA A 520 1.50 -14.00 -13.10
CA ALA A 520 1.81 -14.50 -14.43
C ALA A 520 0.66 -14.22 -15.41
N GLU A 521 1.00 -13.84 -16.64
CA GLU A 521 0.04 -13.49 -17.70
C GLU A 521 0.50 -14.11 -19.03
N TRP A 522 -0.44 -14.71 -19.77
CA TRP A 522 -0.22 -15.25 -21.11
C TRP A 522 -0.84 -14.33 -22.15
N ALA A 523 -0.06 -13.88 -23.13
CA ALA A 523 -0.55 -13.05 -24.24
C ALA A 523 0.44 -13.03 -25.40
N ASP A 524 -0.04 -12.70 -26.60
CA ASP A 524 0.82 -12.42 -27.76
C ASP A 524 1.44 -11.02 -27.65
N PHE A 525 2.43 -10.88 -26.76
CA PHE A 525 3.02 -9.58 -26.41
C PHE A 525 3.84 -8.97 -27.54
N ASP A 526 4.34 -9.77 -28.48
CA ASP A 526 5.12 -9.27 -29.62
C ASP A 526 4.37 -9.32 -30.96
N GLY A 527 3.08 -9.64 -30.96
CA GLY A 527 2.20 -9.63 -32.13
C GLY A 527 2.61 -10.60 -33.23
N ASP A 528 3.30 -11.70 -32.88
CA ASP A 528 3.77 -12.72 -33.83
C ASP A 528 2.81 -13.91 -33.99
N GLY A 529 1.67 -13.85 -33.31
CA GLY A 529 0.58 -14.83 -33.33
C GLY A 529 0.82 -16.01 -32.39
N ARG A 530 1.81 -15.94 -31.50
CA ARG A 530 2.08 -16.94 -30.47
C ARG A 530 1.97 -16.31 -29.10
N ILE A 531 1.43 -17.05 -28.15
CA ILE A 531 1.31 -16.57 -26.78
C ILE A 531 2.63 -16.71 -26.03
N ASP A 532 3.08 -15.60 -25.47
CA ASP A 532 4.25 -15.44 -24.60
C ASP A 532 3.83 -15.47 -23.12
N LEU A 533 4.78 -15.68 -22.22
CA LEU A 533 4.56 -15.66 -20.77
C LEU A 533 5.29 -14.49 -20.11
N ALA A 534 4.55 -13.60 -19.47
CA ALA A 534 5.09 -12.59 -18.56
C ALA A 534 4.97 -13.06 -17.11
N VAL A 535 6.00 -12.82 -16.28
CA VAL A 535 6.08 -13.28 -14.89
C VAL A 535 6.56 -12.15 -13.98
N ALA A 536 5.76 -11.75 -13.00
CA ALA A 536 6.15 -10.81 -11.96
C ALA A 536 6.93 -11.51 -10.84
N THR A 537 7.97 -10.85 -10.33
CA THR A 537 8.82 -11.39 -9.26
C THR A 537 9.03 -10.42 -8.11
N GLU A 538 8.93 -10.93 -6.88
CA GLU A 538 9.29 -10.19 -5.69
C GLU A 538 10.83 -10.07 -5.58
N TRP A 539 11.33 -8.84 -5.39
CA TRP A 539 12.75 -8.46 -5.47
C TRP A 539 13.42 -8.74 -6.82
N GLY A 540 12.73 -8.46 -7.91
CA GLY A 540 13.23 -8.69 -9.26
C GLY A 540 12.39 -7.99 -10.34
N PRO A 541 12.75 -8.15 -11.62
CA PRO A 541 11.99 -7.55 -12.71
C PRO A 541 10.70 -8.31 -12.99
N VAL A 542 9.81 -7.71 -13.79
CA VAL A 542 8.87 -8.49 -14.60
C VAL A 542 9.68 -9.17 -15.71
N ARG A 543 9.57 -10.49 -15.82
CA ARG A 543 10.29 -11.30 -16.81
C ARG A 543 9.39 -11.65 -17.98
N LEU A 544 9.94 -11.67 -19.18
CA LEU A 544 9.22 -12.09 -20.38
C LEU A 544 9.88 -13.35 -20.96
N TRP A 545 9.06 -14.35 -21.25
CA TRP A 545 9.41 -15.61 -21.90
C TRP A 545 8.70 -15.67 -23.24
N ARG A 546 9.44 -15.41 -24.30
CA ARG A 546 8.91 -15.36 -25.66
C ARG A 546 8.79 -16.76 -26.26
N ASN A 547 7.67 -17.04 -26.88
CA ASN A 547 7.35 -18.27 -27.56
C ASN A 547 7.91 -18.31 -28.99
N THR A 548 8.86 -19.21 -29.24
CA THR A 548 9.43 -19.41 -30.58
C THR A 548 8.77 -20.56 -31.35
N GLY A 549 7.63 -21.07 -30.87
CA GLY A 549 6.78 -22.09 -31.47
C GLY A 549 6.99 -23.52 -30.92
N ASP A 550 8.18 -23.84 -30.40
CA ASP A 550 8.47 -25.13 -29.75
C ASP A 550 9.04 -24.99 -28.33
N ARG A 551 9.22 -23.75 -27.88
CA ARG A 551 9.89 -23.41 -26.62
C ARG A 551 9.60 -21.96 -26.25
N LEU A 552 9.83 -21.67 -24.98
CA LEU A 552 9.90 -20.35 -24.40
C LEU A 552 11.36 -19.93 -24.19
N VAL A 553 11.71 -18.73 -24.63
CA VAL A 553 13.05 -18.14 -24.51
C VAL A 553 12.95 -16.84 -23.75
N GLU A 554 13.77 -16.68 -22.72
CA GLU A 554 13.81 -15.44 -21.94
C GLU A 554 14.20 -14.24 -22.82
N ALA A 555 13.34 -13.22 -22.82
CA ALA A 555 13.44 -12.00 -23.61
C ALA A 555 13.43 -10.72 -22.74
N THR A 556 13.44 -10.86 -21.41
CA THR A 556 13.35 -9.79 -20.40
C THR A 556 14.21 -8.56 -20.71
N ASP A 557 15.52 -8.75 -20.92
CA ASP A 557 16.45 -7.63 -21.16
C ASP A 557 16.23 -6.99 -22.54
N THR A 558 15.95 -7.81 -23.56
CA THR A 558 15.71 -7.32 -24.92
C THR A 558 14.38 -6.57 -25.04
N ALA A 559 13.42 -6.90 -24.18
CA ALA A 559 12.12 -6.26 -24.08
C ALA A 559 12.12 -4.96 -23.26
N GLY A 560 13.24 -4.63 -22.59
CA GLY A 560 13.34 -3.43 -21.75
C GLY A 560 12.80 -3.59 -20.33
N LEU A 561 12.41 -4.80 -19.92
CA LEU A 561 11.82 -5.06 -18.60
C LEU A 561 12.86 -5.33 -17.50
N GLY A 562 14.08 -5.74 -17.87
CA GLY A 562 15.12 -6.12 -16.91
C GLY A 562 15.68 -5.00 -16.04
N GLY A 563 15.45 -3.74 -16.44
CA GLY A 563 15.96 -2.55 -15.74
C GLY A 563 15.19 -2.18 -14.47
N GLU A 564 13.95 -2.62 -14.33
CA GLU A 564 13.03 -2.19 -13.27
C GLU A 564 12.78 -3.34 -12.28
N ARG A 565 13.62 -3.45 -11.24
CA ARG A 565 13.50 -4.47 -10.18
C ARG A 565 12.58 -3.96 -9.08
N GLY A 566 11.50 -4.67 -8.83
CA GLY A 566 10.48 -4.26 -7.88
C GLY A 566 10.13 -5.30 -6.83
N TRP A 567 9.23 -4.89 -5.93
CA TRP A 567 8.55 -5.78 -5.00
C TRP A 567 7.16 -6.07 -5.54
N TRP A 568 7.11 -6.71 -6.71
CA TRP A 568 5.86 -6.97 -7.43
C TRP A 568 4.99 -7.98 -6.67
N TYR A 569 3.72 -7.65 -6.47
CA TYR A 569 2.69 -8.46 -5.82
C TYR A 569 1.69 -9.08 -6.79
N GLY A 570 1.55 -8.50 -7.99
CA GLY A 570 0.65 -9.00 -9.03
C GLY A 570 0.98 -8.43 -10.41
N LEU A 571 0.39 -9.04 -11.44
CA LEU A 571 0.53 -8.68 -12.85
C LEU A 571 -0.83 -8.84 -13.54
N ARG A 572 -1.18 -7.91 -14.44
CA ARG A 572 -2.33 -8.00 -15.33
C ARG A 572 -1.93 -7.59 -16.73
N SER A 573 -2.70 -8.02 -17.73
CA SER A 573 -2.52 -7.61 -19.13
C SER A 573 -3.82 -7.06 -19.71
N GLY A 574 -3.71 -6.07 -20.60
CA GLY A 574 -4.86 -5.43 -21.26
C GLY A 574 -4.42 -4.30 -22.19
N ASP A 575 -5.21 -4.00 -23.21
CA ASP A 575 -5.01 -2.86 -24.13
C ASP A 575 -5.46 -1.58 -23.42
N VAL A 576 -4.52 -0.80 -22.86
CA VAL A 576 -4.83 0.38 -22.05
C VAL A 576 -4.76 1.71 -22.80
N ASP A 577 -4.11 1.72 -23.97
CA ASP A 577 -4.02 2.90 -24.83
C ASP A 577 -4.85 2.80 -26.12
N GLY A 578 -5.49 1.64 -26.36
CA GLY A 578 -6.46 1.41 -27.42
C GLY A 578 -5.81 1.19 -28.78
N ASP A 579 -4.53 0.81 -28.84
CA ASP A 579 -3.80 0.60 -30.08
C ASP A 579 -3.92 -0.83 -30.64
N GLY A 580 -4.48 -1.74 -29.84
CA GLY A 580 -4.82 -3.12 -30.19
C GLY A 580 -3.76 -4.16 -29.87
N ASP A 581 -2.62 -3.78 -29.28
CA ASP A 581 -1.73 -4.71 -28.59
C ASP A 581 -2.02 -4.75 -27.08
N LEU A 582 -1.40 -5.69 -26.35
CA LEU A 582 -1.65 -5.86 -24.92
C LEU A 582 -0.48 -5.30 -24.10
N ASP A 583 -0.81 -4.41 -23.18
CA ASP A 583 0.10 -3.82 -22.21
C ASP A 583 0.23 -4.70 -20.96
N LEU A 584 1.21 -4.36 -20.11
CA LEU A 584 1.42 -5.02 -18.82
C LEU A 584 1.22 -4.05 -17.65
N ILE A 585 0.36 -4.40 -16.70
CA ILE A 585 0.12 -3.65 -15.47
C ILE A 585 0.84 -4.33 -14.31
N GLY A 586 1.83 -3.62 -13.73
CA GLY A 586 2.59 -4.06 -12.57
C GLY A 586 2.04 -3.52 -11.26
N LEU A 587 1.77 -4.41 -10.32
CA LEU A 587 1.25 -4.07 -9.00
C LEU A 587 2.35 -4.27 -7.95
N ASN A 588 2.78 -3.20 -7.30
CA ASN A 588 3.99 -3.14 -6.49
C ASN A 588 3.68 -2.68 -5.05
N ALA A 589 4.71 -2.57 -4.20
CA ALA A 589 4.59 -2.20 -2.79
C ALA A 589 4.12 -0.75 -2.54
N GLY A 590 4.26 0.14 -3.51
CA GLY A 590 3.95 1.56 -3.38
C GLY A 590 5.01 2.33 -2.58
N LEU A 591 4.76 3.64 -2.44
CA LEU A 591 5.71 4.60 -1.88
C LEU A 591 5.49 4.86 -0.38
N ASN A 592 4.37 4.42 0.20
CA ASN A 592 4.07 4.64 1.62
C ASN A 592 4.77 3.63 2.54
N THR A 593 6.08 3.44 2.37
CA THR A 593 6.88 2.47 3.10
C THR A 593 8.14 3.10 3.68
N LYS A 594 8.75 2.44 4.67
CA LYS A 594 10.03 2.87 5.26
C LYS A 594 11.22 2.81 4.28
N TYR A 595 11.03 2.20 3.10
CA TYR A 595 12.05 2.05 2.07
C TYR A 595 12.13 3.30 1.16
N GLY A 596 11.16 4.22 1.24
CA GLY A 596 11.17 5.48 0.50
C GLY A 596 10.95 5.28 -0.99
N VAL A 597 11.67 6.05 -1.80
CA VAL A 597 11.67 5.98 -3.27
C VAL A 597 13.06 5.46 -3.68
N PRO A 598 13.26 4.13 -3.74
CA PRO A 598 14.53 3.59 -4.21
C PRO A 598 14.74 3.92 -5.69
N ASP A 599 15.99 3.82 -6.13
CA ASP A 599 16.40 3.93 -7.53
C ASP A 599 17.64 3.07 -7.81
N ALA A 600 18.12 3.04 -9.05
CA ALA A 600 19.26 2.21 -9.44
C ALA A 600 20.58 2.58 -8.71
N GLY A 601 20.72 3.80 -8.21
CA GLY A 601 21.86 4.26 -7.40
C GLY A 601 21.70 3.95 -5.91
N HIS A 602 20.47 3.96 -5.41
CA HIS A 602 20.13 3.73 -4.00
C HIS A 602 19.00 2.70 -3.84
N PRO A 603 19.20 1.42 -4.23
CA PRO A 603 18.15 0.42 -4.14
C PRO A 603 17.83 0.05 -2.69
N ALA A 604 16.64 -0.49 -2.47
CA ALA A 604 16.35 -1.29 -1.29
C ALA A 604 17.07 -2.64 -1.45
N VAL A 605 17.74 -3.13 -0.40
CA VAL A 605 18.55 -4.34 -0.47
C VAL A 605 18.17 -5.33 0.61
N LEU A 606 18.09 -6.61 0.25
CA LEU A 606 17.90 -7.72 1.16
C LEU A 606 19.05 -8.72 1.00
N PHE A 607 19.72 -9.04 2.10
CA PHE A 607 20.68 -10.14 2.15
C PHE A 607 20.12 -11.35 2.87
N PHE A 608 20.55 -12.54 2.46
CA PHE A 608 20.25 -13.80 3.13
C PHE A 608 21.45 -14.75 3.09
N GLY A 609 21.94 -15.14 4.26
CA GLY A 609 23.10 -16.04 4.39
C GLY A 609 23.54 -16.22 5.84
N ASP A 610 24.60 -16.99 6.08
CA ASP A 610 25.19 -17.14 7.42
C ASP A 610 25.97 -15.89 7.79
N MET A 611 25.31 -14.97 8.49
CA MET A 611 25.83 -13.64 8.82
C MET A 611 26.62 -13.59 10.13
N ASP A 612 26.66 -14.69 10.90
CA ASP A 612 27.30 -14.77 12.21
C ASP A 612 28.17 -16.02 12.45
N ASP A 613 28.44 -16.80 11.39
CA ASP A 613 29.16 -18.09 11.39
C ASP A 613 28.51 -19.13 12.33
N SER A 614 27.21 -19.04 12.54
CA SER A 614 26.47 -19.99 13.37
C SER A 614 26.07 -21.26 12.62
N GLY A 615 26.20 -21.26 11.29
CA GLY A 615 25.64 -22.26 10.38
C GLY A 615 24.16 -22.05 10.08
N SER A 616 23.55 -20.96 10.58
CA SER A 616 22.15 -20.59 10.31
C SER A 616 22.08 -19.37 9.40
N GLU A 617 21.18 -19.39 8.42
CA GLU A 617 20.99 -18.28 7.50
C GLU A 617 20.07 -17.21 8.11
N HIS A 618 20.41 -15.94 7.91
CA HIS A 618 19.71 -14.79 8.47
C HIS A 618 19.43 -13.71 7.42
N LEU A 619 18.25 -13.10 7.53
CA LEU A 619 17.84 -11.96 6.71
C LEU A 619 18.46 -10.66 7.24
N VAL A 620 18.99 -9.82 6.34
CA VAL A 620 19.48 -8.47 6.66
C VAL A 620 18.94 -7.48 5.64
N GLU A 621 17.96 -6.66 6.07
CA GLU A 621 17.47 -5.51 5.30
C GLU A 621 18.48 -4.35 5.40
N ALA A 622 18.86 -3.79 4.25
CA ALA A 622 19.81 -2.70 4.14
C ALA A 622 19.27 -1.56 3.27
N LYS A 623 19.75 -0.35 3.56
CA LYS A 623 19.51 0.84 2.73
C LYS A 623 20.83 1.37 2.20
N CYS A 624 20.87 1.65 0.91
CA CYS A 624 22.01 2.28 0.25
C CYS A 624 22.02 3.78 0.52
N LYS A 625 23.23 4.32 0.71
CA LYS A 625 23.54 5.74 0.76
C LYS A 625 24.79 6.00 -0.07
N ASP A 626 25.05 7.28 -0.36
CA ASP A 626 26.24 7.70 -1.12
C ASP A 626 27.56 7.20 -0.53
N ASP A 627 27.62 7.04 0.79
CA ASP A 627 28.81 6.69 1.57
C ASP A 627 28.84 5.23 2.07
N GLY A 628 27.86 4.40 1.72
CA GLY A 628 27.83 2.98 2.08
C GLY A 628 26.42 2.42 2.32
N MET A 629 26.35 1.24 2.94
CA MET A 629 25.09 0.60 3.30
C MET A 629 24.87 0.61 4.81
N LEU A 630 23.64 0.89 5.23
CA LEU A 630 23.25 0.92 6.65
C LEU A 630 22.14 -0.09 6.94
N PRO A 631 22.11 -0.67 8.15
CA PRO A 631 21.04 -1.61 8.51
C PRO A 631 19.70 -0.90 8.65
N VAL A 632 18.65 -1.49 8.06
CA VAL A 632 17.26 -1.04 8.27
C VAL A 632 16.77 -1.46 9.65
N ARG A 633 17.20 -2.63 10.15
CA ARG A 633 16.84 -3.15 11.47
C ARG A 633 17.65 -2.56 12.63
N GLY A 634 17.06 -2.51 13.81
CA GLY A 634 17.69 -2.01 15.03
C GLY A 634 18.59 -3.04 15.70
N ARG A 635 19.45 -2.59 16.62
CA ARG A 635 20.34 -3.49 17.38
C ARG A 635 19.57 -4.58 18.14
N SER A 636 18.42 -4.23 18.71
CA SER A 636 17.60 -5.15 19.53
C SER A 636 17.18 -6.38 18.73
N CYS A 637 16.44 -6.20 17.63
CA CYS A 637 15.97 -7.32 16.80
C CYS A 637 17.14 -8.08 16.16
N SER A 638 18.15 -7.37 15.62
CA SER A 638 19.31 -8.02 15.00
C SER A 638 20.08 -8.90 16.00
N SER A 639 20.28 -8.42 17.23
CA SER A 639 21.00 -9.19 18.26
C SER A 639 20.17 -10.29 18.93
N SER A 640 18.84 -10.23 18.85
CA SER A 640 17.96 -11.33 19.23
C SER A 640 18.07 -12.50 18.25
N ALA A 641 18.19 -12.22 16.95
CA ALA A 641 18.42 -13.24 15.92
C ALA A 641 19.88 -13.73 15.90
N MET A 642 20.84 -12.81 16.00
CA MET A 642 22.28 -13.08 15.94
C MET A 642 22.98 -12.55 17.21
N PRO A 643 23.10 -13.38 18.27
CA PRO A 643 23.66 -12.95 19.56
C PRO A 643 25.08 -12.36 19.49
N VAL A 644 25.84 -12.66 18.43
CA VAL A 644 27.18 -12.10 18.21
C VAL A 644 27.17 -10.57 18.12
N ILE A 645 26.10 -9.97 17.60
CA ILE A 645 25.99 -8.52 17.42
C ILE A 645 26.02 -7.83 18.79
N LYS A 646 25.37 -8.40 19.80
CA LYS A 646 25.39 -7.86 21.17
C LYS A 646 26.79 -7.90 21.80
N ARG A 647 27.60 -8.90 21.40
CA ARG A 647 28.98 -9.06 21.88
C ARG A 647 29.93 -8.06 21.21
N ASN A 648 29.76 -7.83 19.91
CA ASN A 648 30.62 -6.94 19.13
C ASN A 648 30.26 -5.47 19.32
N PHE A 649 28.97 -5.16 19.48
CA PHE A 649 28.45 -3.81 19.69
C PHE A 649 27.79 -3.72 21.07
N GLY A 650 28.58 -3.29 22.06
CA GLY A 650 28.15 -3.24 23.47
C GLY A 650 27.04 -2.22 23.73
N THR A 651 27.05 -1.10 23.00
CA THR A 651 26.08 0.00 23.10
C THR A 651 25.26 0.15 21.81
N PHE A 652 24.11 0.80 21.90
CA PHE A 652 23.31 1.22 20.73
C PHE A 652 24.05 2.25 19.89
N ARG A 653 24.83 3.14 20.53
CA ARG A 653 25.69 4.11 19.81
C ARG A 653 26.76 3.46 18.96
N ASP A 654 27.39 2.39 19.43
CA ASP A 654 28.41 1.66 18.66
C ASP A 654 27.78 1.06 17.40
N PHE A 655 26.63 0.40 17.56
CA PHE A 655 25.88 -0.18 16.43
C PHE A 655 25.38 0.91 15.45
N ALA A 656 24.88 2.03 15.97
CA ALA A 656 24.33 3.12 15.17
C ALA A 656 25.37 3.89 14.33
N ARG A 657 26.66 3.75 14.66
CA ARG A 657 27.78 4.32 13.89
C ARG A 657 28.32 3.37 12.84
N ALA A 658 28.06 2.08 12.99
CA ALA A 658 28.64 1.06 12.16
C ALA A 658 27.87 0.93 10.85
N ASP A 659 28.60 0.78 9.76
CA ASP A 659 28.02 0.40 8.47
C ASP A 659 27.78 -1.12 8.39
N LEU A 660 27.17 -1.57 7.29
CA LEU A 660 26.84 -2.98 7.11
C LEU A 660 28.09 -3.89 7.13
N PRO A 661 29.18 -3.58 6.40
CA PRO A 661 30.43 -4.33 6.48
C PRO A 661 31.06 -4.37 7.89
N GLU A 662 31.01 -3.29 8.66
CA GLU A 662 31.51 -3.29 10.04
C GLU A 662 30.69 -4.21 10.95
N ILE A 663 29.38 -4.33 10.70
CA ILE A 663 28.48 -5.19 11.49
C ILE A 663 28.63 -6.67 11.11
N TYR A 664 28.68 -6.97 9.80
CA TYR A 664 28.55 -8.34 9.28
C TYR A 664 29.81 -8.89 8.57
N SER A 665 30.81 -8.05 8.28
CA SER A 665 31.98 -8.29 7.41
C SER A 665 31.67 -8.34 5.91
N GLU A 666 32.60 -7.84 5.08
CA GLU A 666 32.51 -7.90 3.62
C GLU A 666 32.40 -9.34 3.10
N GLU A 667 33.22 -10.26 3.63
CA GLU A 667 33.24 -11.66 3.20
C GLU A 667 31.86 -12.33 3.31
N ARG A 668 31.13 -12.09 4.41
CA ARG A 668 29.80 -12.67 4.59
C ARG A 668 28.78 -12.05 3.65
N LEU A 669 28.81 -10.72 3.50
CA LEU A 669 27.91 -10.01 2.59
C LEU A 669 28.12 -10.43 1.13
N ASP A 670 29.36 -10.61 0.70
CA ASP A 670 29.72 -11.07 -0.65
C ASP A 670 29.30 -12.53 -0.91
N SER A 671 29.28 -13.36 0.14
CA SER A 671 28.86 -14.77 0.04
C SER A 671 27.34 -14.98 0.13
N ALA A 672 26.60 -13.98 0.62
CA ALA A 672 25.17 -14.07 0.84
C ALA A 672 24.38 -13.92 -0.47
N LEU A 673 23.17 -14.48 -0.49
CA LEU A 673 22.17 -14.11 -1.49
C LEU A 673 21.84 -12.62 -1.31
N ARG A 674 21.97 -11.83 -2.37
CA ARG A 674 21.63 -10.41 -2.41
C ARG A 674 20.51 -10.19 -3.41
N LEU A 675 19.44 -9.54 -2.95
CA LEU A 675 18.28 -9.15 -3.74
C LEU A 675 18.09 -7.64 -3.65
N GLU A 676 17.55 -7.03 -4.71
CA GLU A 676 17.41 -5.58 -4.83
C GLU A 676 16.08 -5.19 -5.44
N ALA A 677 15.55 -4.07 -4.98
CA ALA A 677 14.46 -3.35 -5.64
C ALA A 677 14.87 -1.89 -5.82
N ASP A 678 14.82 -1.41 -7.06
CA ASP A 678 15.06 -0.03 -7.47
C ASP A 678 13.76 0.69 -7.89
N LEU A 679 12.63 -0.01 -7.93
CA LEU A 679 11.32 0.58 -8.22
C LEU A 679 10.23 0.00 -7.30
N LEU A 680 9.50 0.85 -6.57
CA LEU A 680 8.36 0.43 -5.75
C LEU A 680 7.01 0.93 -6.26
N GLU A 681 6.99 1.73 -7.33
CA GLU A 681 5.75 2.24 -7.89
C GLU A 681 5.03 1.15 -8.70
N SER A 682 3.73 1.03 -8.49
CA SER A 682 2.84 0.35 -9.43
C SER A 682 2.69 1.21 -10.69
N GLY A 683 2.49 0.58 -11.84
CA GLY A 683 2.35 1.29 -13.11
C GLY A 683 2.02 0.37 -14.27
N VAL A 684 2.12 0.92 -15.47
CA VAL A 684 1.93 0.20 -16.73
C VAL A 684 3.22 0.22 -17.53
N TRP A 685 3.54 -0.91 -18.15
CA TRP A 685 4.47 -0.98 -19.26
C TRP A 685 3.66 -0.96 -20.55
N LEU A 686 3.72 0.18 -21.24
CA LEU A 686 3.13 0.32 -22.56
C LEU A 686 3.89 -0.56 -23.53
N ASN A 687 3.16 -1.38 -24.26
CA ASN A 687 3.70 -2.20 -25.30
C ASN A 687 4.00 -1.32 -26.52
N VAL A 688 5.25 -1.35 -26.96
CA VAL A 688 5.75 -0.57 -28.10
C VAL A 688 6.43 -1.50 -29.10
N SER A 689 5.99 -2.76 -29.11
CA SER A 689 6.62 -3.84 -29.85
C SER A 689 6.48 -3.66 -31.35
N GLU A 690 7.50 -4.12 -32.07
CA GLU A 690 7.35 -4.44 -33.49
C GLU A 690 7.07 -5.95 -33.59
N PRO A 691 6.33 -6.44 -34.61
CA PRO A 691 6.04 -7.86 -34.77
C PRO A 691 7.27 -8.77 -34.60
N GLY A 692 7.24 -9.65 -33.61
CA GLY A 692 8.33 -10.56 -33.27
C GLY A 692 9.52 -9.94 -32.55
N ARG A 693 9.38 -8.71 -32.03
CA ARG A 693 10.40 -7.97 -31.30
C ARG A 693 9.75 -7.25 -30.11
N PRO A 694 9.63 -7.93 -28.95
CA PRO A 694 8.99 -7.35 -27.78
C PRO A 694 9.75 -6.11 -27.30
N ALA A 695 9.02 -5.06 -26.92
CA ALA A 695 9.57 -3.85 -26.33
C ALA A 695 8.50 -3.16 -25.48
N PHE A 696 8.90 -2.68 -24.30
CA PHE A 696 7.99 -2.07 -23.33
C PHE A 696 8.55 -0.77 -22.74
N GLU A 697 7.66 0.19 -22.45
CA GLU A 697 8.01 1.45 -21.77
C GLU A 697 7.19 1.66 -20.49
N PHE A 698 7.89 1.78 -19.35
CA PHE A 698 7.22 1.97 -18.06
C PHE A 698 6.66 3.39 -17.86
N ARG A 699 5.47 3.46 -17.24
CA ARG A 699 4.79 4.68 -16.77
C ARG A 699 4.19 4.41 -15.37
N PRO A 700 4.60 5.13 -14.33
CA PRO A 700 4.04 4.95 -12.98
C PRO A 700 2.62 5.51 -12.88
N PHE A 701 1.77 4.88 -12.06
CA PHE A 701 0.46 5.43 -11.72
C PHE A 701 0.57 6.68 -10.82
N PRO A 702 -0.48 7.53 -10.76
CA PRO A 702 -0.52 8.71 -9.90
C PRO A 702 -0.14 8.41 -8.46
N ARG A 703 0.49 9.38 -7.79
CA ARG A 703 1.10 9.16 -6.47
C ARG A 703 0.14 8.65 -5.42
N ILE A 704 -1.12 9.09 -5.44
CA ILE A 704 -2.15 8.61 -4.50
C ILE A 704 -2.48 7.11 -4.67
N ALA A 705 -2.23 6.53 -5.84
CA ALA A 705 -2.33 5.09 -6.07
C ALA A 705 -1.20 4.32 -5.37
N GLN A 706 -0.08 4.98 -5.07
CA GLN A 706 1.09 4.40 -4.39
C GLN A 706 0.99 4.42 -2.85
N VAL A 707 -0.17 4.82 -2.30
CA VAL A 707 -0.39 4.97 -0.86
C VAL A 707 -0.39 3.64 -0.09
N SER A 708 -0.51 2.53 -0.82
CA SER A 708 -0.48 1.16 -0.31
C SER A 708 0.02 0.20 -1.39
N PRO A 709 0.48 -1.01 -1.03
CA PRO A 709 0.67 -2.10 -1.96
C PRO A 709 -0.61 -2.40 -2.74
N SER A 710 -0.47 -2.74 -4.01
CA SER A 710 -1.56 -3.24 -4.84
C SER A 710 -1.31 -4.71 -5.15
N TYR A 711 -2.33 -5.56 -5.02
CA TYR A 711 -2.22 -7.01 -5.22
C TYR A 711 -2.90 -7.48 -6.50
N ASP A 712 -4.03 -6.87 -6.81
CA ASP A 712 -4.82 -7.19 -7.99
C ASP A 712 -5.42 -5.92 -8.60
N ALA A 713 -5.76 -5.99 -9.88
CA ALA A 713 -6.44 -4.94 -10.61
C ALA A 713 -7.42 -5.56 -11.61
N THR A 714 -8.53 -4.86 -11.84
CA THR A 714 -9.43 -5.15 -12.95
C THR A 714 -9.40 -3.99 -13.95
N ILE A 715 -9.50 -4.33 -15.23
CA ILE A 715 -9.40 -3.42 -16.37
C ILE A 715 -10.78 -3.34 -17.02
N ARG A 716 -11.37 -2.15 -17.07
CA ARG A 716 -12.71 -1.93 -17.60
C ARG A 716 -12.88 -0.46 -17.92
N ASP A 717 -13.68 -0.13 -18.93
CA ASP A 717 -14.17 1.24 -19.11
C ASP A 717 -15.22 1.56 -18.02
N PHE A 718 -14.79 2.25 -16.97
CA PHE A 718 -15.62 2.69 -15.86
C PHE A 718 -16.15 4.10 -16.06
N ASP A 719 -16.09 4.74 -17.22
CA ASP A 719 -16.81 6.00 -17.44
C ASP A 719 -17.58 6.11 -18.77
N GLY A 720 -17.44 5.07 -19.60
CA GLY A 720 -18.11 4.91 -20.87
C GLY A 720 -17.47 5.73 -21.99
N ASP A 721 -16.21 6.16 -21.84
CA ASP A 721 -15.51 6.96 -22.85
C ASP A 721 -14.77 6.13 -23.91
N GLY A 722 -14.72 4.80 -23.75
CA GLY A 722 -14.07 3.85 -24.63
C GLY A 722 -12.57 3.65 -24.34
N VAL A 723 -12.05 4.20 -23.25
CA VAL A 723 -10.68 4.01 -22.76
C VAL A 723 -10.71 3.04 -21.58
N ALA A 724 -9.67 2.21 -21.45
CA ALA A 724 -9.55 1.32 -20.31
C ALA A 724 -9.24 2.09 -19.02
N ASP A 725 -10.08 1.90 -18.00
CA ASP A 725 -9.82 2.32 -16.63
C ASP A 725 -9.37 1.15 -15.77
N LEU A 726 -8.88 1.46 -14.57
CA LEU A 726 -8.43 0.46 -13.61
C LEU A 726 -9.12 0.63 -12.26
N PHE A 727 -9.38 -0.49 -11.59
CA PHE A 727 -9.61 -0.51 -10.15
C PHE A 727 -8.54 -1.34 -9.45
N LEU A 728 -7.86 -0.75 -8.46
CA LEU A 728 -6.79 -1.39 -7.70
C LEU A 728 -7.30 -1.95 -6.36
N ALA A 729 -7.07 -3.23 -6.11
CA ALA A 729 -7.19 -3.88 -4.81
C ALA A 729 -5.89 -3.68 -4.01
N GLN A 730 -6.01 -3.10 -2.82
CA GLN A 730 -4.86 -2.57 -2.07
C GLN A 730 -4.84 -3.01 -0.60
N ASN A 731 -3.67 -2.77 0.01
CA ASN A 731 -3.29 -2.97 1.42
C ASN A 731 -2.50 -4.25 1.68
N HIS A 732 -1.74 -4.23 2.78
CA HIS A 732 -1.08 -5.39 3.36
C HIS A 732 -0.90 -5.21 4.88
N ASP A 733 -1.54 -6.07 5.67
CA ASP A 733 -1.57 -5.91 7.13
C ASP A 733 -0.56 -6.78 7.89
N HIS A 734 0.06 -7.73 7.20
CA HIS A 734 0.88 -8.76 7.81
C HIS A 734 2.37 -8.42 7.85
N ARG A 735 2.71 -7.16 8.18
CA ARG A 735 4.09 -6.69 8.29
C ARG A 735 4.71 -6.97 9.65
N GLU A 736 6.02 -6.93 9.70
CA GLU A 736 6.75 -6.94 10.95
C GLU A 736 6.31 -5.74 11.84
N PRO A 737 6.18 -5.91 13.18
CA PRO A 737 5.51 -4.93 14.03
C PRO A 737 6.11 -3.52 14.03
N GLU A 738 7.42 -3.38 13.82
CA GLU A 738 8.11 -2.07 13.84
C GLU A 738 7.86 -1.25 12.56
N THR A 739 7.55 -1.91 11.44
CA THR A 739 7.21 -1.26 10.16
C THR A 739 5.79 -0.70 10.21
N GLY A 740 4.91 -1.32 11.01
CA GLY A 740 3.49 -1.01 11.04
C GLY A 740 2.76 -1.54 9.80
N LEU A 741 1.47 -1.26 9.71
CA LEU A 741 0.63 -1.73 8.61
C LEU A 741 0.87 -0.91 7.35
N TRP A 742 0.85 -1.59 6.19
CA TRP A 742 0.77 -0.95 4.89
C TRP A 742 -0.71 -0.86 4.48
N ARG A 743 -1.46 -0.04 5.22
CA ARG A 743 -2.92 0.07 5.13
C ARG A 743 -3.38 1.50 4.84
N GLY A 744 -2.78 2.09 3.80
CA GLY A 744 -3.13 3.44 3.34
C GLY A 744 -4.27 3.47 2.32
N GLY A 745 -4.52 2.36 1.63
CA GLY A 745 -5.48 2.24 0.53
C GLY A 745 -6.93 2.05 0.99
N VAL A 746 -7.86 2.48 0.14
CA VAL A 746 -9.31 2.28 0.32
C VAL A 746 -9.98 1.71 -0.95
N GLY A 747 -9.19 1.06 -1.80
CA GLY A 747 -9.50 0.88 -3.22
C GLY A 747 -9.29 2.17 -4.01
N GLN A 748 -8.80 2.06 -5.24
CA GLN A 748 -8.53 3.21 -6.10
C GLN A 748 -9.02 2.95 -7.52
N VAL A 749 -9.96 3.79 -7.99
CA VAL A 749 -10.32 3.86 -9.42
C VAL A 749 -9.37 4.85 -10.10
N LEU A 750 -8.80 4.44 -11.22
CA LEU A 750 -7.92 5.24 -12.07
C LEU A 750 -8.56 5.35 -13.45
N LEU A 751 -8.94 6.55 -13.85
CA LEU A 751 -9.52 6.82 -15.16
C LEU A 751 -8.40 6.94 -16.20
N GLY A 752 -8.40 6.10 -17.22
CA GLY A 752 -7.43 6.09 -18.30
C GLY A 752 -7.54 7.36 -19.16
N GLN A 753 -6.46 7.73 -19.82
CA GLN A 753 -6.43 8.87 -20.76
C GLN A 753 -6.08 8.46 -22.20
N GLY A 754 -5.91 7.15 -22.45
CA GLY A 754 -5.57 6.60 -23.77
C GLY A 754 -4.11 6.78 -24.20
N ASP A 755 -3.22 7.10 -23.25
CA ASP A 755 -1.78 7.27 -23.48
C ASP A 755 -0.92 6.62 -22.37
N GLY A 756 -1.52 5.68 -21.62
CA GLY A 756 -0.94 5.07 -20.44
C GLY A 756 -0.90 5.95 -19.19
N THR A 757 -1.43 7.18 -19.24
CA THR A 757 -1.61 8.02 -18.06
C THR A 757 -3.02 7.92 -17.48
N TYR A 758 -3.14 8.21 -16.18
CA TYR A 758 -4.38 8.02 -15.43
C TYR A 758 -4.71 9.21 -14.53
N LEU A 759 -6.01 9.47 -14.34
CA LEU A 759 -6.55 10.40 -13.35
C LEU A 759 -7.20 9.64 -12.20
N PRO A 760 -6.78 9.86 -10.93
CA PRO A 760 -7.37 9.15 -9.81
C PRO A 760 -8.76 9.72 -9.47
N MET A 761 -9.77 8.85 -9.41
CA MET A 761 -11.09 9.23 -8.90
C MET A 761 -11.06 9.27 -7.36
N SER A 762 -11.62 10.33 -6.76
CA SER A 762 -11.67 10.42 -5.30
C SER A 762 -12.64 9.37 -4.71
N PRO A 763 -12.45 8.93 -3.46
CA PRO A 763 -13.42 8.03 -2.81
C PRO A 763 -14.84 8.60 -2.76
N ARG A 764 -14.99 9.94 -2.68
CA ARG A 764 -16.30 10.61 -2.71
C ARG A 764 -17.00 10.37 -4.04
N GLU A 765 -16.28 10.50 -5.15
CA GLU A 765 -16.80 10.34 -6.50
C GLU A 765 -17.02 8.87 -6.84
N SER A 766 -16.07 7.99 -6.51
CA SER A 766 -16.20 6.56 -6.77
C SER A 766 -17.25 5.91 -5.88
N GLY A 767 -17.40 6.37 -4.63
CA GLY A 767 -18.27 5.75 -3.64
C GLY A 767 -17.67 4.51 -2.95
N ILE A 768 -16.48 4.07 -3.37
CA ILE A 768 -15.82 2.86 -2.87
C ILE A 768 -15.09 3.14 -1.55
N LEU A 769 -15.18 2.18 -0.62
CA LEU A 769 -14.38 2.11 0.61
C LEU A 769 -13.98 0.65 0.90
N LEU A 770 -12.88 0.20 0.32
CA LEU A 770 -12.28 -1.12 0.53
C LEU A 770 -11.05 -1.00 1.45
N ARG A 771 -11.28 -1.08 2.76
CA ARG A 771 -10.26 -0.78 3.79
C ARG A 771 -9.48 -1.99 4.32
N GLY A 772 -9.95 -3.20 4.04
CA GLY A 772 -9.30 -4.42 4.48
C GLY A 772 -8.04 -4.72 3.65
N ASP A 773 -7.42 -5.85 3.97
CA ASP A 773 -6.27 -6.40 3.26
C ASP A 773 -6.76 -7.07 1.97
N ALA A 774 -6.99 -6.29 0.91
CA ALA A 774 -7.65 -6.80 -0.30
C ALA A 774 -6.68 -7.58 -1.18
N THR A 775 -7.07 -8.79 -1.60
CA THR A 775 -6.18 -9.75 -2.27
C THR A 775 -6.53 -9.99 -3.73
N ASN A 776 -7.82 -10.01 -4.09
CA ASN A 776 -8.28 -10.10 -5.48
C ASN A 776 -9.43 -9.13 -5.77
N VAL A 777 -9.60 -8.80 -7.06
CA VAL A 777 -10.77 -8.07 -7.57
C VAL A 777 -11.16 -8.53 -8.97
N GLU A 778 -12.46 -8.59 -9.24
CA GLU A 778 -13.01 -8.88 -10.57
C GLU A 778 -14.12 -7.88 -10.92
N SER A 779 -14.26 -7.60 -12.22
CA SER A 779 -15.35 -6.81 -12.79
C SER A 779 -16.37 -7.72 -13.47
N VAL A 780 -17.55 -7.85 -12.85
CA VAL A 780 -18.61 -8.76 -13.29
C VAL A 780 -19.98 -8.14 -13.02
N ASP A 781 -20.94 -8.35 -13.92
CA ASP A 781 -22.33 -7.94 -13.69
C ASP A 781 -22.99 -8.87 -12.66
N VAL A 782 -23.07 -8.40 -11.41
CA VAL A 782 -23.56 -9.20 -10.29
C VAL A 782 -25.08 -9.22 -10.26
N ASP A 783 -25.72 -8.07 -10.47
CA ASP A 783 -27.18 -7.93 -10.36
C ASP A 783 -27.95 -8.10 -11.68
N GLY A 784 -27.25 -8.32 -12.79
CA GLY A 784 -27.81 -8.63 -14.10
C GLY A 784 -28.34 -7.40 -14.84
N ASP A 785 -27.88 -6.20 -14.48
CA ASP A 785 -28.33 -4.94 -15.06
C ASP A 785 -27.53 -4.49 -16.30
N GLY A 786 -26.53 -5.30 -16.70
CA GLY A 786 -25.66 -5.07 -17.85
C GLY A 786 -24.50 -4.12 -17.56
N ARG A 787 -24.21 -3.81 -16.30
CA ARG A 787 -23.11 -2.92 -15.91
C ARG A 787 -21.99 -3.68 -15.20
N PRO A 788 -20.74 -3.20 -15.30
CA PRO A 788 -19.62 -3.81 -14.60
C PRO A 788 -19.63 -3.45 -13.11
N ASP A 789 -20.09 -4.37 -12.26
CA ASP A 789 -19.91 -4.26 -10.82
C ASP A 789 -18.50 -4.72 -10.41
N LEU A 790 -18.13 -4.46 -9.14
CA LEU A 790 -16.85 -4.87 -8.57
C LEU A 790 -17.07 -5.86 -7.43
N VAL A 791 -16.35 -6.99 -7.47
CA VAL A 791 -16.27 -7.95 -6.37
C VAL A 791 -14.82 -8.06 -5.91
N ALA A 792 -14.56 -7.74 -4.65
CA ALA A 792 -13.22 -7.75 -4.07
C ALA A 792 -13.16 -8.61 -2.81
N THR A 793 -12.15 -9.48 -2.72
CA THR A 793 -11.87 -10.26 -1.52
C THR A 793 -11.00 -9.49 -0.54
N GLN A 794 -11.00 -9.92 0.73
CA GLN A 794 -10.18 -9.36 1.79
C GLN A 794 -9.69 -10.48 2.72
N ASN A 795 -8.41 -10.50 3.06
CA ASN A 795 -7.90 -11.39 4.10
C ASN A 795 -8.58 -11.07 5.45
N ASP A 796 -8.86 -12.12 6.24
CA ASP A 796 -9.63 -12.09 7.50
C ASP A 796 -10.89 -11.20 7.54
N ASP A 797 -11.59 -11.01 6.40
CA ASP A 797 -12.83 -10.23 6.33
C ASP A 797 -13.78 -10.80 5.26
N ARG A 798 -14.98 -10.21 5.17
CA ARG A 798 -15.96 -10.53 4.14
C ARG A 798 -15.54 -10.01 2.77
N VAL A 799 -15.98 -10.71 1.73
CA VAL A 799 -15.99 -10.20 0.36
C VAL A 799 -16.84 -8.91 0.29
N ARG A 800 -16.43 -7.98 -0.55
CA ARG A 800 -17.14 -6.71 -0.80
C ARG A 800 -17.62 -6.67 -2.24
N VAL A 801 -18.88 -6.32 -2.39
CA VAL A 801 -19.51 -6.12 -3.69
C VAL A 801 -19.92 -4.66 -3.79
N PHE A 802 -19.57 -4.01 -4.90
CA PHE A 802 -19.91 -2.63 -5.19
C PHE A 802 -20.63 -2.58 -6.54
N LEU A 803 -21.87 -2.11 -6.54
CA LEU A 803 -22.73 -2.05 -7.71
C LEU A 803 -22.55 -0.72 -8.44
N ASP A 804 -22.35 -0.73 -9.76
CA ASP A 804 -22.24 0.49 -10.56
C ASP A 804 -23.62 1.09 -10.85
N ARG A 805 -23.90 2.26 -10.29
CA ARG A 805 -25.20 2.93 -10.45
C ARG A 805 -25.20 4.07 -11.46
N ASP A 806 -24.04 4.48 -11.97
CA ASP A 806 -23.92 5.62 -12.90
C ASP A 806 -23.26 5.26 -14.24
N GLY A 807 -22.84 4.00 -14.45
CA GLY A 807 -22.24 3.55 -15.71
C GLY A 807 -23.16 3.47 -16.92
N VAL A 808 -22.53 3.53 -18.10
CA VAL A 808 -23.16 3.18 -19.37
C VAL A 808 -23.16 1.65 -19.43
N GLY A 809 -24.33 1.02 -19.58
CA GLY A 809 -24.39 -0.43 -19.82
C GLY A 809 -23.85 -0.75 -21.21
N ASP A 810 -23.18 -1.89 -21.35
CA ASP A 810 -22.62 -2.38 -22.61
C ASP A 810 -23.69 -2.59 -23.71
#